data_AF-A0A8T0VU98-F1
#
_entry.id   AF-A0A8T0VU98-F1
#
_cell.length_a   1.000
_cell.length_b   1.000
_cell.length_c   1.000
_cell.angle_alpha   90.00
_cell.angle_beta   90.00
_cell.angle_gamma   90.00
#
_symmetry.space_group_name_H-M   'P 1'
#
loop_
_entity.id
_entity.type
_entity.pdbx_description
1 polymer ?
#
loop_
_entity_poly.entity_id
_entity_poly.type
_entity_poly.pdbx_seq_one_letter_code
_entity_poly.pdbx_strand_id
1 'polypeptide(L)'
;MAPWSGFWGGRAVLAGGTPVVVKMDNPNWSISEIDGDDEGAALLPGAGGRRRRRRGKNAKQITWVLLLKAHRAAGCLAWLASAAVALGGAARRRVAAGRTDADAEDEDGEAPATATAPAPPRHSCRFYAFIRAFLVLSVFLLAVELAAHANGRRLAAPAAVSLAALHAAWVRFRAAYVAPPLQLLADACVVLFLVQSADRLVQSLGCFYIHLKRLQPKPVSPPALPDAEDPDAGYYPMVLVQIPMCNEKESIAAVCNLDWPRSNFLVQVLDDSDDPITQALIREEVEKWQQHGARIVYRHRVLREGYKAGNLKSAMSCSYVKDYEYVAIFDADFQPYPDFLKRTVPHFKDNEELGLVQARWSFVNKDENLLTRLQNINLCFHFEVEQQVNGMFINFFGFNGTAGVWRIKALEDSGGWMERTTVEDMDIAVRAHLKGWRFIFLNDVECQCELPESYEAYRKQQHRWHSGPMQLFRLCLPDIIRCKIAFWKKANLIFLFFLLRKLILPFYSFTLFCIILPLTMFVPEAELPDWVVCYIPALMSFLNILPSPRSFPFIIPYLLFENTMSVTKFNAMVSGLFQLGGAYEWVVTKKSGRSSEGDLVVLAPNKEHRKQQQQPVAAAEAKKPPAPVEKKKKQQKQKYNRIYKKELALSLLLLTAAARSLLSKQGMHFYFLLFQGVSFLMVGLDLIGEDVK
;
A
#
# COMPACT_ATOMS: atom_id res chain seq x y z
N MET A 1 -20.29 -48.99 -16.79
CA MET A 1 -19.64 -48.98 -18.11
C MET A 1 -18.37 -48.13 -18.02
N ALA A 2 -17.21 -48.79 -17.94
CA ALA A 2 -15.96 -48.23 -18.47
C ALA A 2 -16.06 -48.25 -20.02
N PRO A 3 -15.25 -47.51 -20.82
CA PRO A 3 -13.77 -47.60 -20.83
C PRO A 3 -13.10 -46.21 -21.12
N TRP A 4 -11.78 -45.96 -21.16
CA TRP A 4 -10.57 -46.77 -21.24
C TRP A 4 -9.32 -45.88 -21.06
N SER A 5 -8.25 -46.52 -20.53
CA SER A 5 -6.79 -46.42 -20.87
C SER A 5 -6.17 -45.05 -21.22
N GLY A 6 -5.10 -44.58 -20.57
CA GLY A 6 -3.77 -45.22 -20.42
C GLY A 6 -2.75 -44.40 -21.24
N PHE A 7 -1.42 -44.39 -21.07
CA PHE A 7 -0.49 -45.08 -20.19
C PHE A 7 0.93 -44.52 -20.52
N TRP A 8 1.67 -43.99 -19.52
CA TRP A 8 3.13 -44.11 -19.28
C TRP A 8 4.17 -43.43 -20.24
N GLY A 9 5.40 -43.08 -19.84
CA GLY A 9 6.23 -43.35 -18.63
C GLY A 9 7.50 -42.44 -18.62
N GLY A 10 8.46 -42.52 -17.69
CA GLY A 10 8.66 -43.44 -16.58
C GLY A 10 9.85 -43.10 -15.63
N ARG A 11 9.90 -43.86 -14.53
CA ARG A 11 10.98 -44.30 -13.60
C ARG A 11 12.00 -43.30 -12.99
N ALA A 12 12.02 -43.21 -11.65
CA ALA A 12 12.88 -44.06 -10.78
C ALA A 12 12.58 -43.91 -9.25
N VAL A 13 12.10 -45.01 -8.67
CA VAL A 13 12.34 -45.64 -7.34
C VAL A 13 12.76 -44.79 -6.11
N LEU A 14 11.90 -44.79 -5.08
CA LEU A 14 12.27 -44.81 -3.65
C LEU A 14 11.50 -45.94 -2.95
N ALA A 15 12.22 -46.73 -2.16
CA ALA A 15 11.72 -47.90 -1.45
C ALA A 15 11.28 -47.56 -0.01
N GLY A 16 10.17 -48.18 0.43
CA GLY A 16 10.03 -48.82 1.74
C GLY A 16 9.66 -47.97 2.96
N GLY A 17 8.37 -47.98 3.33
CA GLY A 17 7.87 -47.63 4.67
C GLY A 17 6.34 -47.74 4.76
N THR A 18 5.83 -48.78 5.43
CA THR A 18 4.41 -49.12 5.58
C THR A 18 3.64 -48.13 6.48
N PRO A 19 2.36 -47.82 6.19
CA PRO A 19 1.54 -46.96 7.04
C PRO A 19 0.89 -47.77 8.18
N VAL A 20 1.22 -47.41 9.43
CA VAL A 20 0.49 -47.86 10.61
C VAL A 20 -0.77 -47.00 10.76
N VAL A 21 -1.92 -47.60 10.51
CA VAL A 21 -3.23 -47.04 10.85
C VAL A 21 -3.49 -47.32 12.33
N VAL A 22 -3.54 -46.28 13.16
CA VAL A 22 -4.03 -46.38 14.54
C VAL A 22 -5.48 -45.92 14.57
N LYS A 23 -6.40 -46.84 14.85
CA LYS A 23 -7.79 -46.51 15.20
C LYS A 23 -7.81 -45.85 16.58
N MET A 24 -8.44 -44.68 16.67
CA MET A 24 -8.77 -44.03 17.94
C MET A 24 -10.02 -44.69 18.52
N ASP A 25 -9.89 -45.27 19.72
CA ASP A 25 -11.03 -45.57 20.58
C ASP A 25 -11.43 -44.31 21.37
N ASN A 26 -12.74 -44.08 21.39
CA ASN A 26 -13.44 -42.88 21.83
C ASN A 26 -13.30 -42.60 23.33
N PRO A 27 -13.07 -41.34 23.76
CA PRO A 27 -13.34 -40.94 25.13
C PRO A 27 -14.50 -39.94 25.21
N ASN A 28 -15.63 -40.39 25.76
CA ASN A 28 -16.69 -39.51 26.26
C ASN A 28 -16.19 -38.71 27.47
N TRP A 29 -16.09 -37.39 27.35
CA TRP A 29 -16.24 -36.48 28.49
C TRP A 29 -17.02 -35.23 28.07
N SER A 30 -18.15 -35.02 28.73
CA SER A 30 -18.99 -33.83 28.59
C SER A 30 -18.29 -32.61 29.20
N ILE A 31 -18.43 -31.49 28.50
CA ILE A 31 -18.21 -30.17 29.05
C ILE A 31 -19.36 -29.91 30.05
N SER A 32 -19.03 -29.56 31.28
CA SER A 32 -20.02 -29.11 32.27
C SER A 32 -19.41 -27.97 33.06
N GLU A 33 -20.22 -26.93 33.15
CA GLU A 33 -19.95 -25.57 33.60
C GLU A 33 -19.28 -25.49 34.97
N ILE A 34 -18.40 -24.50 35.14
CA ILE A 34 -18.07 -23.96 36.46
C ILE A 34 -18.93 -22.71 36.60
N ASP A 35 -19.98 -22.82 37.39
CA ASP A 35 -20.82 -21.72 37.80
C ASP A 35 -20.94 -21.74 39.34
N GLY A 36 -21.01 -20.54 39.92
CA GLY A 36 -21.70 -20.25 41.18
C GLY A 36 -21.04 -20.60 42.52
N ASP A 37 -20.78 -19.55 43.31
CA ASP A 37 -20.68 -19.54 44.77
C ASP A 37 -21.92 -20.18 45.46
N ASP A 38 -21.75 -20.83 46.61
CA ASP A 38 -22.22 -20.36 47.94
C ASP A 38 -22.32 -21.45 49.02
N GLU A 39 -22.09 -20.98 50.25
CA GLU A 39 -22.36 -21.42 51.62
C GLU A 39 -22.88 -22.83 52.01
N GLY A 40 -22.36 -23.33 53.15
CA GLY A 40 -23.23 -23.88 54.20
C GLY A 40 -22.81 -25.20 54.89
N ALA A 41 -22.66 -25.12 56.22
CA ALA A 41 -22.84 -26.18 57.23
C ALA A 41 -21.68 -27.17 57.59
N ALA A 42 -20.90 -26.74 58.60
CA ALA A 42 -20.69 -27.38 59.91
C ALA A 42 -20.45 -28.90 60.03
N LEU A 43 -19.30 -29.27 60.65
CA LEU A 43 -19.20 -30.00 61.94
C LEU A 43 -17.71 -30.17 62.38
N LEU A 44 -17.43 -29.82 63.65
CA LEU A 44 -16.16 -29.88 64.41
C LEU A 44 -15.94 -31.26 65.09
N PRO A 45 -14.92 -31.50 65.95
CA PRO A 45 -13.47 -31.17 65.94
C PRO A 45 -12.58 -32.39 66.29
N GLY A 46 -11.23 -32.31 66.12
CA GLY A 46 -10.33 -33.32 66.72
C GLY A 46 -8.84 -33.25 66.38
N ALA A 47 -8.07 -32.68 67.30
CA ALA A 47 -6.67 -32.97 67.68
C ALA A 47 -5.54 -33.12 66.63
N GLY A 48 -4.59 -32.19 66.71
CA GLY A 48 -3.16 -32.51 66.94
C GLY A 48 -2.34 -33.09 65.79
N GLY A 49 -1.52 -32.25 65.14
CA GLY A 49 -0.35 -32.75 64.40
C GLY A 49 0.22 -31.77 63.38
N ARG A 50 1.19 -30.95 63.79
CA ARG A 50 2.11 -30.28 62.86
C ARG A 50 2.88 -31.35 62.06
N ARG A 51 2.50 -31.57 60.80
CA ARG A 51 3.36 -32.20 59.79
C ARG A 51 3.39 -31.37 58.52
N ARG A 52 4.57 -30.80 58.24
CA ARG A 52 5.00 -30.29 56.93
C ARG A 52 4.50 -31.21 55.81
N ARG A 53 3.64 -30.71 54.93
CA ARG A 53 3.42 -31.29 53.60
C ARG A 53 3.66 -30.20 52.55
N ARG A 54 4.90 -30.18 52.04
CA ARG A 54 5.23 -29.57 50.74
C ARG A 54 4.29 -30.22 49.71
N ARG A 55 3.38 -29.44 49.13
CA ARG A 55 2.55 -29.86 48.00
C ARG A 55 3.49 -29.96 46.79
N GLY A 56 4.06 -31.15 46.58
CA GLY A 56 4.90 -31.44 45.43
C GLY A 56 4.06 -31.28 44.17
N LYS A 57 4.35 -30.26 43.35
CA LYS A 57 3.85 -30.18 41.98
C LYS A 57 4.33 -31.46 41.28
N ASN A 58 3.38 -32.23 40.76
CA ASN A 58 3.62 -33.55 40.20
C ASN A 58 4.68 -33.43 39.09
N ALA A 59 5.88 -33.97 39.31
CA ALA A 59 7.03 -33.77 38.41
C ALA A 59 6.68 -34.14 36.97
N LYS A 60 5.84 -35.16 36.79
CA LYS A 60 5.30 -35.60 35.50
C LYS A 60 4.55 -34.49 34.74
N GLN A 61 3.83 -33.63 35.45
CA GLN A 61 3.04 -32.55 34.84
C GLN A 61 3.94 -31.40 34.37
N ILE A 62 5.03 -31.12 35.10
CA ILE A 62 6.06 -30.15 34.68
C ILE A 62 6.86 -30.71 33.50
N THR A 63 7.21 -32.00 33.51
CA THR A 63 7.89 -32.67 32.40
C THR A 63 7.04 -32.66 31.13
N TRP A 64 5.73 -32.90 31.23
CA TRP A 64 4.81 -32.84 30.10
C TRP A 64 4.68 -31.43 29.50
N VAL A 65 4.59 -30.39 30.34
CA VAL A 65 4.56 -29.00 29.87
C VAL A 65 5.89 -28.60 29.21
N LEU A 66 7.03 -29.06 29.75
CA LEU A 66 8.35 -28.84 29.15
C LEU A 66 8.52 -29.59 27.83
N LEU A 67 8.03 -30.84 27.74
CA LEU A 67 8.03 -31.63 26.50
C LEU A 67 7.14 -31.01 25.43
N LEU A 68 5.96 -30.51 25.78
CA LEU A 68 5.08 -29.78 24.86
C LEU A 68 5.74 -28.48 24.36
N LYS A 69 6.41 -27.72 25.24
CA LYS A 69 7.17 -26.54 24.85
C LYS A 69 8.36 -26.89 23.96
N ALA A 70 9.08 -27.97 24.25
CA ALA A 70 10.20 -28.45 23.45
C ALA A 70 9.75 -28.98 22.08
N HIS A 71 8.63 -29.71 22.01
CA HIS A 71 8.05 -30.19 20.76
C HIS A 71 7.53 -29.03 19.90
N ARG A 72 6.95 -28.00 20.52
CA ARG A 72 6.53 -26.77 19.83
C ARG A 72 7.74 -25.97 19.33
N ALA A 73 8.83 -25.91 20.11
CA ALA A 73 10.08 -25.29 19.70
C ALA A 73 10.78 -26.07 18.57
N ALA A 74 10.79 -27.40 18.63
CA ALA A 74 11.32 -28.26 17.57
C ALA A 74 10.49 -28.16 16.27
N GLY A 75 9.17 -28.09 16.39
CA GLY A 75 8.27 -27.81 15.26
C GLY A 75 8.52 -26.42 14.64
N CYS A 76 8.74 -25.39 15.46
CA CYS A 76 9.13 -24.06 14.98
C CYS A 76 10.50 -24.08 14.27
N LEU A 77 11.50 -24.79 14.82
CA LEU A 77 12.83 -24.90 14.21
C LEU A 77 12.80 -25.67 12.89
N ALA A 78 12.03 -26.76 12.81
CA ALA A 78 11.82 -27.51 11.57
C ALA A 78 11.10 -26.67 10.51
N TRP A 79 10.07 -25.92 10.91
CA TRP A 79 9.37 -24.98 10.02
C TRP A 79 10.30 -23.86 9.53
N LEU A 80 11.12 -23.28 10.40
CA LEU A 80 12.12 -22.27 10.01
C LEU A 80 13.17 -22.83 9.05
N ALA A 81 13.63 -24.06 9.27
CA ALA A 81 14.58 -24.73 8.37
C ALA A 81 13.94 -25.01 7.00
N SER A 82 12.71 -25.53 6.97
CA SER A 82 11.97 -25.76 5.73
C SER A 82 11.66 -24.45 4.98
N ALA A 83 11.28 -23.40 5.71
CA ALA A 83 11.07 -22.07 5.15
C ALA A 83 12.37 -21.49 4.57
N ALA A 84 13.50 -21.63 5.27
CA ALA A 84 14.81 -21.18 4.79
C ALA A 84 15.27 -21.95 3.54
N VAL A 85 15.04 -23.26 3.48
CA VAL A 85 15.34 -24.08 2.29
C VAL A 85 14.42 -23.72 1.12
N ALA A 86 13.14 -23.48 1.37
CA ALA A 86 12.18 -23.04 0.36
C ALA A 86 12.56 -21.65 -0.20
N LEU A 87 12.91 -20.70 0.69
CA LEU A 87 13.44 -19.38 0.34
C LEU A 87 14.72 -19.48 -0.47
N GLY A 88 15.68 -20.29 -0.03
CA GLY A 88 16.95 -20.51 -0.74
C GLY A 88 16.74 -21.16 -2.12
N GLY A 89 15.81 -22.11 -2.22
CA GLY A 89 15.42 -22.73 -3.50
C GLY A 89 14.73 -21.74 -4.44
N ALA A 90 13.83 -20.89 -3.93
CA ALA A 90 13.20 -19.82 -4.69
C ALA A 90 14.25 -18.79 -5.15
N ALA A 91 15.11 -18.31 -4.25
CA ALA A 91 16.19 -17.38 -4.55
C ALA A 91 17.14 -17.92 -5.63
N ARG A 92 17.58 -19.18 -5.53
CA ARG A 92 18.46 -19.81 -6.52
C ARG A 92 17.81 -19.92 -7.90
N ARG A 93 16.54 -20.31 -7.95
CA ARG A 93 15.76 -20.34 -9.21
C ARG A 93 15.62 -18.94 -9.82
N ARG A 94 15.40 -17.92 -8.99
CA ARG A 94 15.21 -16.53 -9.41
C ARG A 94 16.51 -15.90 -9.92
N VAL A 95 17.63 -16.08 -9.23
CA VAL A 95 18.94 -15.61 -9.69
C VAL A 95 19.35 -16.28 -11.01
N ALA A 96 18.97 -17.54 -11.23
CA ALA A 96 19.24 -18.24 -12.48
C ALA A 96 18.34 -17.83 -13.66
N ALA A 97 17.14 -17.27 -13.39
CA ALA A 97 16.13 -16.97 -14.41
C ALA A 97 15.78 -15.47 -14.57
N GLY A 98 16.23 -14.61 -13.65
CA GLY A 98 15.70 -13.26 -13.46
C GLY A 98 16.40 -12.18 -14.28
N ARG A 99 15.60 -11.30 -14.90
CA ARG A 99 16.06 -10.01 -15.47
C ARG A 99 16.23 -8.99 -14.35
N THR A 100 17.18 -8.08 -14.50
CA THR A 100 17.48 -7.08 -13.48
C THR A 100 16.72 -5.77 -13.70
N ASP A 101 16.55 -4.99 -12.64
CA ASP A 101 15.95 -3.66 -12.73
C ASP A 101 16.66 -2.72 -13.70
N ALA A 102 17.98 -2.84 -13.85
CA ALA A 102 18.78 -2.06 -14.80
C ALA A 102 18.45 -2.35 -16.27
N ASP A 103 18.06 -3.58 -16.62
CA ASP A 103 17.87 -3.99 -18.02
C ASP A 103 16.60 -3.37 -18.66
N ALA A 104 15.74 -2.72 -17.87
CA ALA A 104 14.53 -2.06 -18.38
C ALA A 104 14.63 -0.53 -18.45
N GLU A 105 15.61 0.11 -17.78
CA GLU A 105 15.89 1.53 -18.04
C GLU A 105 16.31 1.74 -19.50
N ASP A 106 16.82 0.69 -20.17
CA ASP A 106 17.20 0.68 -21.57
C ASP A 106 16.06 0.30 -22.55
N GLU A 107 14.98 -0.38 -22.11
CA GLU A 107 13.84 -0.78 -22.97
C GLU A 107 12.64 0.18 -22.92
N ASP A 108 12.34 0.81 -21.77
CA ASP A 108 11.19 1.73 -21.64
C ASP A 108 11.42 3.09 -22.34
N GLY A 109 12.60 3.30 -22.95
CA GLY A 109 13.03 4.54 -23.62
C GLY A 109 13.05 4.51 -25.16
N GLU A 110 12.54 3.46 -25.81
CA GLU A 110 12.52 3.36 -27.28
C GLU A 110 11.42 4.25 -27.90
N ALA A 111 11.64 5.56 -27.92
CA ALA A 111 10.91 6.49 -28.79
C ALA A 111 11.30 6.23 -30.26
N PRO A 112 10.38 6.38 -31.23
CA PRO A 112 10.69 6.17 -32.64
C PRO A 112 11.81 7.12 -33.08
N ALA A 113 12.79 6.56 -33.79
CA ALA A 113 14.00 7.22 -34.24
C ALA A 113 13.71 8.44 -35.14
N THR A 114 13.46 9.62 -34.57
CA THR A 114 13.60 10.93 -35.21
C THR A 114 13.54 12.06 -34.16
N ALA A 115 14.61 12.26 -33.39
CA ALA A 115 15.02 13.57 -32.85
C ALA A 115 16.30 13.41 -32.03
N THR A 116 17.35 14.11 -32.43
CA THR A 116 18.58 14.27 -31.67
C THR A 116 18.32 15.09 -30.41
N ALA A 117 18.07 14.43 -29.27
CA ALA A 117 18.09 15.05 -27.95
C ALA A 117 19.06 14.27 -27.04
N PRO A 118 19.89 14.95 -26.22
CA PRO A 118 20.86 14.29 -25.37
C PRO A 118 20.15 13.55 -24.23
N ALA A 119 20.57 12.30 -23.98
CA ALA A 119 20.05 11.46 -22.90
C ALA A 119 20.17 12.15 -21.52
N PRO A 120 19.16 12.02 -20.64
CA PRO A 120 19.19 12.65 -19.32
C PRO A 120 20.31 12.05 -18.44
N PRO A 121 20.87 12.82 -17.49
CA PRO A 121 22.05 12.41 -16.74
C PRO A 121 21.75 11.27 -15.74
N ARG A 122 22.64 10.26 -15.74
CA ARG A 122 22.61 9.05 -14.90
C ARG A 122 22.91 9.33 -13.41
N HIS A 123 21.95 9.90 -12.68
CA HIS A 123 22.13 10.17 -11.23
C HIS A 123 21.82 8.97 -10.32
N SER A 124 21.07 7.97 -10.79
CA SER A 124 20.77 6.71 -10.08
C SER A 124 22.04 5.91 -9.69
N CYS A 125 23.16 6.14 -10.40
CA CYS A 125 24.44 5.46 -10.16
C CYS A 125 25.16 5.87 -8.86
N ARG A 126 25.09 7.13 -8.42
CA ARG A 126 25.91 7.61 -7.27
C ARG A 126 25.44 7.06 -5.93
N PHE A 127 24.13 7.07 -5.70
CA PHE A 127 23.54 6.55 -4.47
C PHE A 127 23.71 5.03 -4.35
N TYR A 128 23.50 4.30 -5.44
CA TYR A 128 23.73 2.86 -5.45
C TYR A 128 25.21 2.51 -5.31
N ALA A 129 26.12 3.30 -5.90
CA ALA A 129 27.56 3.18 -5.66
C ALA A 129 27.93 3.42 -4.19
N PHE A 130 27.30 4.39 -3.52
CA PHE A 130 27.48 4.62 -2.08
C PHE A 130 27.03 3.41 -1.25
N ILE A 131 25.84 2.85 -1.50
CA ILE A 131 25.37 1.64 -0.81
C ILE A 131 26.34 0.47 -1.03
N ARG A 132 26.81 0.27 -2.27
CA ARG A 132 27.79 -0.78 -2.60
C ARG A 132 29.12 -0.56 -1.88
N ALA A 133 29.66 0.66 -1.90
CA ALA A 133 30.91 0.99 -1.22
C ALA A 133 30.78 0.75 0.29
N PHE A 134 29.65 1.15 0.88
CA PHE A 134 29.38 0.93 2.29
C PHE A 134 29.22 -0.56 2.62
N LEU A 135 28.58 -1.36 1.76
CA LEU A 135 28.49 -2.81 1.89
C LEU A 135 29.88 -3.46 1.86
N VAL A 136 30.72 -3.10 0.88
CA VAL A 136 32.09 -3.62 0.75
C VAL A 136 32.90 -3.28 2.00
N LEU A 137 32.81 -2.03 2.47
CA LEU A 137 33.47 -1.60 3.70
C LEU A 137 32.95 -2.37 4.93
N SER A 138 31.63 -2.57 5.04
CA SER A 138 31.00 -3.29 6.15
C SER A 138 31.43 -4.76 6.21
N VAL A 139 31.48 -5.42 5.05
CA VAL A 139 31.95 -6.81 4.93
C VAL A 139 33.44 -6.89 5.27
N PHE A 140 34.25 -5.95 4.81
CA PHE A 140 35.66 -5.87 5.15
C PHE A 140 35.88 -5.69 6.66
N LEU A 141 35.18 -4.74 7.29
CA LEU A 141 35.26 -4.51 8.74
C LEU A 141 34.82 -5.73 9.55
N LEU A 142 33.75 -6.42 9.13
CA LEU A 142 33.30 -7.66 9.77
C LEU A 142 34.34 -8.78 9.61
N ALA A 143 34.96 -8.93 8.43
CA ALA A 143 35.99 -9.93 8.19
C ALA A 143 37.24 -9.69 9.04
N VAL A 144 37.66 -8.43 9.21
CA VAL A 144 38.77 -8.05 10.10
C VAL A 144 38.45 -8.41 11.55
N GLU A 145 37.23 -8.17 12.03
CA GLU A 145 36.83 -8.52 13.39
C GLU A 145 36.72 -10.03 13.62
N LEU A 146 36.16 -10.77 12.65
CA LEU A 146 36.13 -12.23 12.70
C LEU A 146 37.55 -12.81 12.70
N ALA A 147 38.45 -12.27 11.88
CA ALA A 147 39.85 -12.66 11.85
C ALA A 147 40.55 -12.32 13.17
N ALA A 148 40.33 -11.14 13.75
CA ALA A 148 40.87 -10.77 15.07
C ALA A 148 40.33 -11.68 16.19
N HIS A 149 39.04 -12.01 16.17
CA HIS A 149 38.42 -12.92 17.12
C HIS A 149 38.96 -14.35 17.01
N ALA A 150 39.18 -14.84 15.78
CA ALA A 150 39.79 -16.14 15.52
C ALA A 150 41.29 -16.16 15.89
N ASN A 151 42.02 -15.07 15.61
CA ASN A 151 43.45 -14.93 15.84
C ASN A 151 43.84 -14.57 17.27
N GLY A 152 42.91 -14.07 18.10
CA GLY A 152 43.06 -13.98 19.55
C GLY A 152 43.32 -15.34 20.22
N ARG A 153 43.17 -16.45 19.47
CA ARG A 153 43.54 -17.80 19.90
C ARG A 153 44.89 -18.30 19.36
N ARG A 154 45.55 -17.65 18.39
CA ARG A 154 46.73 -18.20 17.67
C ARG A 154 47.68 -17.18 16.99
N LEU A 155 48.07 -16.05 17.61
CA LEU A 155 49.07 -15.15 17.00
C LEU A 155 50.35 -14.99 17.84
N ALA A 156 51.51 -15.03 17.17
CA ALA A 156 52.83 -14.75 17.75
C ALA A 156 52.99 -13.26 18.13
N ALA A 157 53.70 -13.00 19.23
CA ALA A 157 53.72 -11.74 19.97
C ALA A 157 54.00 -10.43 19.19
N PRO A 158 54.88 -10.35 18.16
CA PRO A 158 55.21 -9.06 17.52
C PRO A 158 54.10 -8.53 16.61
N ALA A 159 53.43 -9.42 15.86
CA ALA A 159 52.33 -9.05 14.96
C ALA A 159 51.07 -8.65 15.74
N ALA A 160 50.86 -9.25 16.92
CA ALA A 160 49.76 -8.92 17.81
C ALA A 160 49.84 -7.48 18.35
N VAL A 161 51.05 -6.98 18.67
CA VAL A 161 51.26 -5.61 19.19
C VAL A 161 51.00 -4.55 18.10
N SER A 162 51.46 -4.78 16.88
CA SER A 162 51.22 -3.86 15.74
C SER A 162 49.74 -3.79 15.36
N LEU A 163 49.05 -4.94 15.33
CA LEU A 163 47.61 -4.99 15.05
C LEU A 163 46.78 -4.34 16.17
N ALA A 164 47.18 -4.51 17.43
CA ALA A 164 46.53 -3.86 18.57
C ALA A 164 46.71 -2.34 18.54
N ALA A 165 47.89 -1.83 18.15
CA ALA A 165 48.15 -0.41 18.01
C ALA A 165 47.31 0.22 16.88
N LEU A 166 47.22 -0.44 15.73
CA LEU A 166 46.34 -0.04 14.62
C LEU A 166 44.87 -0.04 15.02
N HIS A 167 44.42 -1.08 15.73
CA HIS A 167 43.06 -1.14 16.26
C HIS A 167 42.78 -0.01 17.26
N ALA A 168 43.71 0.28 18.18
CA ALA A 168 43.56 1.39 19.12
C ALA A 168 43.54 2.76 18.41
N ALA A 169 44.37 2.96 17.38
CA ALA A 169 44.36 4.17 16.56
C ALA A 169 43.04 4.32 15.80
N TRP A 170 42.51 3.23 15.23
CA TRP A 170 41.20 3.19 14.59
C TRP A 170 40.07 3.54 15.56
N VAL A 171 40.05 2.96 16.77
CA VAL A 171 39.05 3.28 17.79
C VAL A 171 39.11 4.76 18.17
N ARG A 172 40.30 5.33 18.38
CA ARG A 172 40.47 6.76 18.67
C ARG A 172 39.98 7.65 17.53
N PHE A 173 40.34 7.33 16.28
CA PHE A 173 39.89 8.07 15.10
C PHE A 173 38.37 8.02 14.96
N ARG A 174 37.78 6.82 15.08
CA ARG A 174 36.34 6.60 14.97
C ARG A 174 35.58 7.35 16.06
N ALA A 175 36.04 7.29 17.30
CA ALA A 175 35.44 8.01 18.42
C ALA A 175 35.57 9.54 18.28
N ALA A 176 36.68 10.05 17.76
CA ALA A 176 36.92 11.49 17.64
C ALA A 176 36.25 12.13 16.41
N TYR A 177 36.16 11.42 15.28
CA TYR A 177 35.80 12.03 13.99
C TYR A 177 34.57 11.41 13.33
N VAL A 178 34.24 10.14 13.59
CA VAL A 178 33.13 9.44 12.92
C VAL A 178 31.88 9.43 13.81
N ALA A 179 32.05 9.13 15.10
CA ALA A 179 30.93 9.01 16.04
C ALA A 179 30.19 10.35 16.29
N PRO A 180 30.86 11.50 16.51
CA PRO A 180 30.14 12.75 16.79
C PRO A 180 29.19 13.21 15.67
N PRO A 181 29.58 13.25 14.38
CA PRO A 181 28.64 13.63 13.33
C PRO A 181 27.55 12.58 13.11
N LEU A 182 27.84 11.29 13.30
CA LEU A 182 26.84 10.23 13.23
C LEU A 182 25.81 10.36 14.35
N GLN A 183 26.25 10.64 15.58
CA GLN A 183 25.36 10.87 16.73
C GLN A 183 24.49 12.11 16.52
N LEU A 184 25.06 13.22 16.04
CA LEU A 184 24.30 14.43 15.74
C LEU A 184 23.20 14.17 14.70
N LEU A 185 23.52 13.42 13.64
CA LEU A 185 22.54 13.02 12.63
C LEU A 185 21.48 12.08 13.21
N ALA A 186 21.88 11.14 14.07
CA ALA A 186 20.97 10.24 14.77
C ALA A 186 19.99 11.03 15.66
N ASP A 187 20.48 11.91 16.51
CA ASP A 187 19.68 12.75 17.40
C ASP A 187 18.70 13.62 16.62
N ALA A 188 19.14 14.24 15.51
CA ALA A 188 18.27 15.00 14.63
C ALA A 188 17.16 14.12 14.02
N CYS A 189 17.50 12.93 13.51
CA CYS A 189 16.51 11.98 12.99
C CYS A 189 15.54 11.48 14.07
N VAL A 190 16.02 11.28 15.31
CA VAL A 190 15.18 10.89 16.45
C VAL A 190 14.18 11.99 16.78
N VAL A 191 14.60 13.26 16.81
CA VAL A 191 13.67 14.38 17.04
C VAL A 191 12.61 14.44 15.93
N LEU A 192 13.01 14.33 14.66
CA LEU A 192 12.07 14.30 13.54
C LEU A 192 11.10 13.11 13.62
N PHE A 193 11.59 11.94 14.01
CA PHE A 193 10.78 10.75 14.20
C PHE A 193 9.77 10.92 15.35
N LEU A 194 10.17 11.56 16.46
CA LEU A 194 9.29 11.88 17.58
C LEU A 194 8.19 12.87 17.16
N VAL A 195 8.53 13.91 16.41
CA VAL A 195 7.54 14.87 15.88
C VAL A 195 6.53 14.17 14.98
N GLN A 196 6.98 13.30 14.08
CA GLN A 196 6.07 12.51 13.24
C GLN A 196 5.20 11.54 14.04
N SER A 197 5.77 10.92 15.08
CA SER A 197 5.06 10.00 15.96
C SER A 197 3.98 10.72 16.77
N ALA A 198 4.26 11.95 17.21
CA ALA A 198 3.29 12.81 17.88
C ALA A 198 2.13 13.21 16.95
N ASP A 199 2.39 13.60 15.70
CA ASP A 199 1.34 13.89 14.70
C ASP A 199 0.42 12.67 14.50
N ARG A 200 0.98 11.46 14.36
CA ARG A 200 0.17 10.23 14.23
C ARG A 200 -0.65 9.91 15.47
N LEU A 201 -0.08 10.13 16.66
CA LEU A 201 -0.82 9.96 17.91
C LEU A 201 -1.99 10.96 17.99
N VAL A 202 -1.75 12.23 17.66
CA VAL A 202 -2.79 13.27 17.62
C VAL A 202 -3.90 12.90 16.63
N GLN A 203 -3.56 12.40 15.44
CA GLN A 203 -4.54 11.91 14.47
C GLN A 203 -5.35 10.74 15.02
N SER A 204 -4.69 9.76 15.63
CA SER A 204 -5.37 8.60 16.21
C SER A 204 -6.33 9.00 17.34
N LEU A 205 -5.91 9.93 18.21
CA LEU A 205 -6.75 10.49 19.26
C LEU A 205 -7.91 11.32 18.70
N GLY A 206 -7.68 12.11 17.66
CA GLY A 206 -8.71 12.87 16.96
C GLY A 206 -9.76 11.97 16.33
N CYS A 207 -9.33 10.88 15.69
CA CYS A 207 -10.22 9.87 15.13
C CYS A 207 -11.01 9.15 16.22
N PHE A 208 -10.35 8.76 17.33
CA PHE A 208 -11.04 8.19 18.49
C PHE A 208 -12.11 9.15 19.06
N TYR A 209 -11.79 10.45 19.16
CA TYR A 209 -12.73 11.47 19.61
C TYR A 209 -13.92 11.63 18.64
N ILE A 210 -13.69 11.61 17.33
CA ILE A 210 -14.75 11.61 16.30
C ILE A 210 -15.70 10.43 16.51
N HIS A 211 -15.17 9.22 16.73
CA HIS A 211 -15.96 8.02 16.97
C HIS A 211 -16.76 8.13 18.28
N LEU A 212 -16.12 8.56 19.37
CA LEU A 212 -16.76 8.72 20.67
C LEU A 212 -17.92 9.72 20.63
N LYS A 213 -17.73 10.84 19.93
CA LYS A 213 -18.73 11.91 19.80
C LYS A 213 -19.68 11.73 18.61
N ARG A 214 -19.49 10.68 17.80
CA ARG A 214 -20.23 10.42 16.55
C ARG A 214 -20.29 11.64 15.64
N LEU A 215 -19.16 12.32 15.51
CA LEU A 215 -19.06 13.49 14.63
C LEU A 215 -19.07 13.03 13.18
N GLN A 216 -20.01 13.54 12.41
CA GLN A 216 -20.09 13.30 10.98
C GLN A 216 -20.48 14.60 10.29
N PRO A 217 -19.89 14.92 9.12
CA PRO A 217 -20.42 15.97 8.28
C PRO A 217 -21.88 15.64 7.95
N LYS A 218 -22.79 16.58 8.22
CA LYS A 218 -24.20 16.46 7.85
C LYS A 218 -24.54 17.53 6.82
N PRO A 219 -25.45 17.26 5.87
CA PRO A 219 -26.01 18.31 5.03
C PRO A 219 -26.60 19.43 5.92
N VAL A 220 -26.43 20.68 5.50
CA VAL A 220 -26.98 21.85 6.22
C VAL A 220 -28.51 21.75 6.28
N SER A 221 -29.11 21.40 5.16
CA SER A 221 -30.51 21.06 5.03
C SER A 221 -30.64 19.57 4.75
N PRO A 222 -31.43 18.80 5.52
CA PRO A 222 -31.68 17.41 5.20
C PRO A 222 -32.30 17.32 3.79
N PRO A 223 -31.97 16.28 3.00
CA PRO A 223 -32.68 16.04 1.76
C PRO A 223 -34.17 15.95 2.08
N ALA A 224 -35.00 16.68 1.33
CA ALA A 224 -36.45 16.52 1.44
C ALA A 224 -36.77 15.04 1.26
N LEU A 225 -37.67 14.50 2.08
CA LEU A 225 -38.21 13.17 1.82
C LEU A 225 -38.71 13.17 0.37
N PRO A 226 -38.37 12.15 -0.46
CA PRO A 226 -38.92 12.08 -1.79
C PRO A 226 -40.45 12.12 -1.67
N ASP A 227 -41.08 13.09 -2.33
CA ASP A 227 -42.54 13.21 -2.30
C ASP A 227 -43.13 11.91 -2.85
N ALA A 228 -44.11 11.35 -2.14
CA ALA A 228 -44.75 10.09 -2.53
C ALA A 228 -45.48 10.18 -3.89
N GLU A 229 -45.74 11.40 -4.37
CA GLU A 229 -46.40 11.68 -5.65
C GLU A 229 -45.42 12.05 -6.78
N ASP A 230 -44.19 12.47 -6.47
CA ASP A 230 -43.14 12.79 -7.46
C ASP A 230 -41.74 12.41 -6.93
N PRO A 231 -41.18 11.27 -7.37
CA PRO A 231 -39.83 10.82 -7.00
C PRO A 231 -38.71 11.80 -7.37
N ASP A 232 -38.97 12.71 -8.32
CA ASP A 232 -38.04 13.70 -8.83
C ASP A 232 -38.19 15.08 -8.16
N ALA A 233 -39.15 15.28 -7.24
CA ALA A 233 -39.37 16.52 -6.47
C ALA A 233 -38.28 16.85 -5.42
N GLY A 234 -37.06 16.32 -5.60
CA GLY A 234 -35.92 16.51 -4.72
C GLY A 234 -34.92 17.56 -5.18
N TYR A 235 -33.90 17.81 -4.34
CA TYR A 235 -32.73 18.61 -4.74
C TYR A 235 -31.83 17.79 -5.67
N TYR A 236 -32.09 17.89 -6.98
CA TYR A 236 -31.34 17.20 -8.02
C TYR A 236 -30.68 18.20 -8.98
N PRO A 237 -29.61 18.90 -8.57
CA PRO A 237 -28.86 19.78 -9.46
C PRO A 237 -28.24 19.01 -10.62
N MET A 238 -27.82 19.73 -11.67
CA MET A 238 -27.16 19.14 -12.82
C MET A 238 -25.74 18.68 -12.46
N VAL A 239 -25.46 17.38 -12.61
CA VAL A 239 -24.18 16.75 -12.29
C VAL A 239 -23.47 16.19 -13.53
N LEU A 240 -22.23 16.58 -13.75
CA LEU A 240 -21.35 15.98 -14.74
C LEU A 240 -20.58 14.82 -14.09
N VAL A 241 -20.46 13.66 -14.74
CA VAL A 241 -19.65 12.56 -14.23
C VAL A 241 -18.54 12.23 -15.21
N GLN A 242 -17.29 12.38 -14.80
CA GLN A 242 -16.11 12.20 -15.65
C GLN A 242 -15.38 10.90 -15.32
N ILE A 243 -15.07 10.12 -16.36
CA ILE A 243 -14.29 8.88 -16.28
C ILE A 243 -13.07 8.99 -17.19
N PRO A 244 -11.94 9.55 -16.72
CA PRO A 244 -10.67 9.47 -17.42
C PRO A 244 -10.15 8.03 -17.48
N MET A 245 -9.76 7.59 -18.68
CA MET A 245 -9.24 6.25 -18.93
C MET A 245 -8.09 6.25 -19.93
N CYS A 246 -7.17 5.30 -19.78
CA CYS A 246 -6.04 5.11 -20.70
C CYS A 246 -5.70 3.62 -20.81
N ASN A 247 -6.17 2.97 -21.88
CA ASN A 247 -6.04 1.54 -22.14
C ASN A 247 -6.77 0.65 -21.10
N GLU A 248 -7.82 1.19 -20.49
CA GLU A 248 -8.68 0.58 -19.47
C GLU A 248 -10.14 0.60 -19.98
N LYS A 249 -10.97 -0.34 -19.53
CA LYS A 249 -12.39 -0.48 -19.96
C LYS A 249 -13.38 -0.51 -18.80
N GLU A 250 -12.85 -0.53 -17.58
CA GLU A 250 -13.60 -0.75 -16.37
C GLU A 250 -14.47 0.48 -16.00
N SER A 251 -15.37 0.33 -15.04
CA SER A 251 -16.24 1.38 -14.44
C SER A 251 -17.38 2.00 -15.26
N ILE A 252 -17.44 1.93 -16.60
CA ILE A 252 -18.52 2.61 -17.36
C ILE A 252 -19.91 2.19 -16.85
N ALA A 253 -20.11 0.88 -16.66
CA ALA A 253 -21.35 0.34 -16.14
C ALA A 253 -21.70 0.83 -14.72
N ALA A 254 -20.72 0.92 -13.82
CA ALA A 254 -20.95 1.35 -12.44
C ALA A 254 -21.46 2.79 -12.38
N VAL A 255 -20.86 3.68 -13.18
CA VAL A 255 -21.26 5.08 -13.26
C VAL A 255 -22.60 5.28 -13.98
N CYS A 256 -22.89 4.51 -15.04
CA CYS A 256 -24.18 4.57 -15.71
C CYS A 256 -25.35 4.07 -14.85
N ASN A 257 -25.07 3.31 -13.78
CA ASN A 257 -26.06 2.80 -12.83
C ASN A 257 -26.22 3.67 -11.57
N LEU A 258 -25.62 4.87 -11.54
CA LEU A 258 -25.86 5.82 -10.46
C LEU A 258 -27.36 6.16 -10.36
N ASP A 259 -27.88 6.10 -9.15
CA ASP A 259 -29.26 6.41 -8.79
C ASP A 259 -29.40 7.94 -8.69
N TRP A 260 -29.55 8.57 -9.86
CA TRP A 260 -29.76 10.00 -10.05
C TRP A 260 -30.71 10.20 -11.24
N PRO A 261 -31.59 11.23 -11.25
CA PRO A 261 -32.49 11.46 -12.37
C PRO A 261 -31.70 11.59 -13.67
N ARG A 262 -32.03 10.78 -14.68
CA ARG A 262 -31.25 10.69 -15.93
C ARG A 262 -31.20 12.02 -16.67
N SER A 263 -32.21 12.86 -16.55
CA SER A 263 -32.23 14.24 -17.09
C SER A 263 -31.26 15.19 -16.37
N ASN A 264 -30.75 14.81 -15.20
CA ASN A 264 -29.99 15.68 -14.30
C ASN A 264 -28.53 15.26 -14.16
N PHE A 265 -28.07 14.27 -14.94
CA PHE A 265 -26.63 14.02 -15.08
C PHE A 265 -26.20 13.58 -16.49
N LEU A 266 -24.92 13.75 -16.77
CA LEU A 266 -24.26 13.32 -18.00
C LEU A 266 -22.93 12.64 -17.67
N VAL A 267 -22.72 11.47 -18.23
CA VAL A 267 -21.45 10.74 -18.14
C VAL A 267 -20.54 11.15 -19.30
N GLN A 268 -19.32 11.59 -19.00
CA GLN A 268 -18.25 11.83 -19.95
C GLN A 268 -17.19 10.74 -19.81
N VAL A 269 -17.08 9.88 -20.83
CA VAL A 269 -15.97 8.95 -20.97
C VAL A 269 -14.83 9.66 -21.68
N LEU A 270 -13.70 9.82 -20.99
CA LEU A 270 -12.56 10.61 -21.43
C LEU A 270 -11.37 9.68 -21.75
N ASP A 271 -11.24 9.32 -23.02
CA ASP A 271 -10.34 8.26 -23.48
C ASP A 271 -9.02 8.81 -24.06
N ASP A 272 -7.91 8.51 -23.39
CA ASP A 272 -6.53 8.78 -23.84
C ASP A 272 -5.82 7.49 -24.36
N SER A 273 -6.56 6.42 -24.65
CA SER A 273 -6.00 5.16 -25.18
C SER A 273 -5.36 5.36 -26.55
N ASP A 274 -4.22 4.70 -26.78
CA ASP A 274 -3.50 4.69 -28.06
C ASP A 274 -3.76 3.42 -28.88
N ASP A 275 -4.24 2.35 -28.25
CA ASP A 275 -4.60 1.11 -28.91
C ASP A 275 -5.97 1.21 -29.62
N PRO A 276 -6.03 1.09 -30.96
CA PRO A 276 -7.29 1.20 -31.70
C PRO A 276 -8.33 0.14 -31.31
N ILE A 277 -7.88 -1.05 -30.90
CA ILE A 277 -8.78 -2.13 -30.46
C ILE A 277 -9.47 -1.73 -29.15
N THR A 278 -8.70 -1.16 -28.21
CA THR A 278 -9.25 -0.68 -26.94
C THR A 278 -10.19 0.50 -27.15
N GLN A 279 -9.84 1.47 -28.01
CA GLN A 279 -10.74 2.57 -28.37
C GLN A 279 -12.07 2.08 -28.95
N ALA A 280 -12.03 1.11 -29.87
CA ALA A 280 -13.24 0.54 -30.47
C ALA A 280 -14.15 -0.12 -29.42
N LEU A 281 -13.57 -0.85 -28.47
CA LEU A 281 -14.31 -1.53 -27.41
C LEU A 281 -14.91 -0.56 -26.39
N ILE A 282 -14.21 0.52 -26.06
CA ILE A 282 -14.77 1.59 -25.20
C ILE A 282 -15.95 2.25 -25.91
N ARG A 283 -15.81 2.56 -27.20
CA ARG A 283 -16.89 3.15 -28.00
C ARG A 283 -18.13 2.26 -28.07
N GLU A 284 -17.94 0.97 -28.31
CA GLU A 284 -19.03 -0.02 -28.33
C GLU A 284 -19.78 -0.07 -26.98
N GLU A 285 -19.06 -0.06 -25.85
CA GLU A 285 -19.71 -0.04 -24.53
C GLU A 285 -20.47 1.27 -24.29
N VAL A 286 -19.93 2.42 -24.72
CA VAL A 286 -20.65 3.70 -24.66
C VAL A 286 -21.93 3.66 -25.51
N GLU A 287 -21.85 3.21 -26.75
CA GLU A 287 -23.02 3.08 -27.65
C GLU A 287 -24.09 2.16 -27.07
N LYS A 288 -23.68 1.05 -26.46
CA LYS A 288 -24.58 0.15 -25.73
C LYS A 288 -25.29 0.89 -24.60
N TRP A 289 -24.59 1.65 -23.76
CA TRP A 289 -25.25 2.41 -22.69
C TRP A 289 -26.16 3.54 -23.21
N GLN A 290 -25.81 4.18 -24.34
CA GLN A 290 -26.70 5.13 -25.02
C GLN A 290 -28.00 4.47 -25.45
N GLN A 291 -27.94 3.25 -26.01
CA GLN A 291 -29.13 2.47 -26.40
C GLN A 291 -29.99 2.07 -25.18
N HIS A 292 -29.37 1.87 -24.02
CA HIS A 292 -30.07 1.65 -22.74
C HIS A 292 -30.55 2.97 -22.08
N GLY A 293 -30.56 4.07 -22.83
CA GLY A 293 -31.07 5.37 -22.40
C GLY A 293 -30.20 6.10 -21.39
N ALA A 294 -28.91 5.75 -21.25
CA ALA A 294 -27.98 6.52 -20.44
C ALA A 294 -27.54 7.78 -21.20
N ARG A 295 -27.48 8.93 -20.51
CA ARG A 295 -26.86 10.13 -21.06
C ARG A 295 -25.35 10.01 -20.87
N ILE A 296 -24.68 9.55 -21.92
CA ILE A 296 -23.25 9.31 -21.93
C ILE A 296 -22.64 9.81 -23.24
N VAL A 297 -21.46 10.41 -23.16
CA VAL A 297 -20.68 10.88 -24.31
C VAL A 297 -19.27 10.31 -24.27
N TYR A 298 -18.83 9.80 -25.42
CA TYR A 298 -17.46 9.36 -25.64
C TYR A 298 -16.62 10.52 -26.15
N ARG A 299 -15.44 10.74 -25.56
CA ARG A 299 -14.47 11.75 -25.99
C ARG A 299 -13.10 11.13 -26.07
N HIS A 300 -12.45 11.27 -27.22
CA HIS A 300 -11.07 10.84 -27.42
C HIS A 300 -10.21 12.03 -27.87
N ARG A 301 -9.00 12.13 -27.34
CA ARG A 301 -8.03 13.17 -27.72
C ARG A 301 -6.93 12.55 -28.57
N VAL A 302 -6.63 13.20 -29.71
CA VAL A 302 -5.51 12.80 -30.57
C VAL A 302 -4.16 13.15 -29.93
N LEU A 303 -4.08 14.32 -29.29
CA LEU A 303 -2.88 14.79 -28.59
C LEU A 303 -3.04 14.57 -27.08
N ARG A 304 -2.18 13.73 -26.50
CA ARG A 304 -2.19 13.35 -25.08
C ARG A 304 -1.37 14.30 -24.20
N GLU A 305 -1.42 15.59 -24.50
CA GLU A 305 -0.75 16.61 -23.71
C GLU A 305 -1.39 16.69 -22.31
N GLY A 306 -0.53 16.79 -21.29
CA GLY A 306 -0.95 16.95 -19.89
C GLY A 306 -1.57 15.72 -19.24
N TYR A 307 -1.54 14.54 -19.89
CA TYR A 307 -2.11 13.29 -19.38
C TYR A 307 -3.54 13.48 -18.82
N LYS A 308 -3.86 12.90 -17.66
CA LYS A 308 -5.17 13.03 -16.99
C LYS A 308 -5.60 14.48 -16.78
N ALA A 309 -4.69 15.36 -16.37
CA ALA A 309 -5.00 16.78 -16.14
C ALA A 309 -5.46 17.48 -17.43
N GLY A 310 -4.73 17.24 -18.53
CA GLY A 310 -5.11 17.76 -19.85
C GLY A 310 -6.43 17.19 -20.35
N ASN A 311 -6.71 15.91 -20.04
CA ASN A 311 -7.95 15.24 -20.45
C ASN A 311 -9.17 15.86 -19.74
N LEU A 312 -9.09 16.01 -18.42
CA LEU A 312 -10.10 16.68 -17.62
C LEU A 312 -10.28 18.14 -18.06
N LYS A 313 -9.19 18.87 -18.31
CA LYS A 313 -9.23 20.25 -18.81
C LYS A 313 -9.95 20.38 -20.16
N SER A 314 -9.63 19.49 -21.11
CA SER A 314 -10.28 19.45 -22.42
C SER A 314 -11.77 19.16 -22.29
N ALA A 315 -12.15 18.23 -21.42
CA ALA A 315 -13.54 17.90 -21.14
C ALA A 315 -14.32 19.07 -20.53
N MET A 316 -13.73 19.79 -19.57
CA MET A 316 -14.33 20.96 -18.92
C MET A 316 -14.54 22.16 -19.88
N SER A 317 -13.84 22.19 -21.02
CA SER A 317 -13.97 23.26 -22.03
C SER A 317 -15.19 23.12 -22.95
N CYS A 318 -15.94 22.02 -22.86
CA CYS A 318 -17.10 21.78 -23.71
C CYS A 318 -18.23 22.76 -23.39
N SER A 319 -18.92 23.27 -24.40
CA SER A 319 -19.96 24.30 -24.24
C SER A 319 -21.08 23.89 -23.27
N TYR A 320 -21.50 22.62 -23.31
CA TYR A 320 -22.55 22.09 -22.45
C TYR A 320 -22.16 21.97 -20.98
N VAL A 321 -20.87 22.05 -20.62
CA VAL A 321 -20.43 21.97 -19.21
C VAL A 321 -21.00 23.11 -18.37
N LYS A 322 -21.31 24.25 -19.02
CA LYS A 322 -21.94 25.42 -18.38
C LYS A 322 -23.34 25.14 -17.83
N ASP A 323 -23.98 24.07 -18.30
CA ASP A 323 -25.31 23.65 -17.84
C ASP A 323 -25.24 22.77 -16.58
N TYR A 324 -24.04 22.51 -16.05
CA TYR A 324 -23.80 21.67 -14.88
C TYR A 324 -23.27 22.48 -13.70
N GLU A 325 -23.71 22.12 -12.49
CA GLU A 325 -23.29 22.78 -11.25
C GLU A 325 -22.13 22.04 -10.57
N TYR A 326 -22.13 20.71 -10.67
CA TYR A 326 -21.19 19.82 -10.01
C TYR A 326 -20.53 18.86 -11.01
N VAL A 327 -19.31 18.43 -10.70
CA VAL A 327 -18.60 17.38 -11.44
C VAL A 327 -18.08 16.31 -10.48
N ALA A 328 -18.49 15.06 -10.70
CA ALA A 328 -17.98 13.88 -10.04
C ALA A 328 -16.89 13.23 -10.90
N ILE A 329 -15.80 12.79 -10.30
CA ILE A 329 -14.65 12.23 -11.03
C ILE A 329 -14.38 10.82 -10.51
N PHE A 330 -14.30 9.85 -11.42
CA PHE A 330 -13.98 8.46 -11.13
C PHE A 330 -12.89 7.96 -12.07
N ASP A 331 -11.78 7.45 -11.53
CA ASP A 331 -10.80 6.70 -12.33
C ASP A 331 -11.45 5.42 -12.87
N ALA A 332 -10.92 4.90 -14.00
CA ALA A 332 -11.50 3.75 -14.69
C ALA A 332 -11.64 2.48 -13.82
N ASP A 333 -10.81 2.32 -12.78
CA ASP A 333 -10.88 1.17 -11.87
C ASP A 333 -11.80 1.38 -10.63
N PHE A 334 -12.47 2.53 -10.53
CA PHE A 334 -13.33 2.87 -9.40
C PHE A 334 -14.78 2.51 -9.66
N GLN A 335 -15.41 1.88 -8.68
CA GLN A 335 -16.82 1.49 -8.74
C GLN A 335 -17.59 2.19 -7.63
N PRO A 336 -18.28 3.30 -7.95
CA PRO A 336 -19.18 3.93 -6.99
C PRO A 336 -20.41 3.06 -6.77
N TYR A 337 -20.93 3.06 -5.54
CA TYR A 337 -22.25 2.52 -5.25
C TYR A 337 -23.34 3.36 -5.94
N PRO A 338 -24.50 2.78 -6.31
CA PRO A 338 -25.57 3.50 -6.99
C PRO A 338 -26.02 4.78 -6.25
N ASP A 339 -26.03 4.78 -4.92
CA ASP A 339 -26.44 5.89 -4.08
C ASP A 339 -25.38 6.99 -3.88
N PHE A 340 -24.21 6.89 -4.54
CA PHE A 340 -23.07 7.79 -4.33
C PHE A 340 -23.44 9.27 -4.47
N LEU A 341 -24.17 9.66 -5.53
CA LEU A 341 -24.58 11.05 -5.75
C LEU A 341 -25.60 11.51 -4.69
N LYS A 342 -26.56 10.64 -4.34
CA LYS A 342 -27.55 10.92 -3.28
C LYS A 342 -26.91 11.13 -1.91
N ARG A 343 -25.75 10.53 -1.66
CA ARG A 343 -25.01 10.69 -0.40
C ARG A 343 -23.99 11.82 -0.39
N THR A 344 -23.61 12.34 -1.55
CA THR A 344 -22.57 13.38 -1.68
C THR A 344 -23.14 14.75 -2.04
N VAL A 345 -23.99 14.82 -3.06
CA VAL A 345 -24.52 16.08 -3.62
C VAL A 345 -25.34 16.91 -2.62
N PRO A 346 -26.18 16.34 -1.74
CA PRO A 346 -26.95 17.13 -0.79
C PRO A 346 -26.13 17.99 0.17
N HIS A 347 -24.85 17.68 0.40
CA HIS A 347 -23.98 18.50 1.25
C HIS A 347 -23.70 19.91 0.69
N PHE A 348 -23.86 20.10 -0.62
CA PHE A 348 -23.70 21.40 -1.27
C PHE A 348 -24.93 22.30 -1.17
N LYS A 349 -26.09 21.73 -0.85
CA LYS A 349 -27.34 22.47 -0.68
C LYS A 349 -27.19 23.43 0.50
N ASP A 350 -27.52 24.70 0.27
CA ASP A 350 -27.43 25.79 1.26
C ASP A 350 -26.01 25.97 1.85
N ASN A 351 -24.98 25.54 1.11
CA ASN A 351 -23.58 25.64 1.51
C ASN A 351 -22.71 26.12 0.33
N GLU A 352 -22.72 27.44 0.11
CA GLU A 352 -22.01 28.06 -1.01
C GLU A 352 -20.49 28.03 -0.87
N GLU A 353 -19.95 27.91 0.35
CA GLU A 353 -18.50 27.85 0.60
C GLU A 353 -17.89 26.45 0.33
N LEU A 354 -18.73 25.43 0.16
CA LEU A 354 -18.30 24.05 -0.08
C LEU A 354 -17.87 23.86 -1.54
N GLY A 355 -16.59 23.54 -1.73
CA GLY A 355 -15.99 23.29 -3.04
C GLY A 355 -15.83 21.81 -3.39
N LEU A 356 -15.57 20.96 -2.40
CA LEU A 356 -15.30 19.52 -2.59
C LEU A 356 -15.97 18.66 -1.52
N VAL A 357 -16.60 17.57 -1.97
CA VAL A 357 -17.00 16.42 -1.16
C VAL A 357 -16.18 15.22 -1.62
N GLN A 358 -15.35 14.67 -0.74
CA GLN A 358 -14.53 13.49 -1.02
C GLN A 358 -15.08 12.27 -0.29
N ALA A 359 -15.32 11.18 -1.01
CA ALA A 359 -15.68 9.89 -0.43
C ALA A 359 -14.42 9.05 -0.13
N ARG A 360 -14.56 8.06 0.77
CA ARG A 360 -13.49 7.14 1.13
C ARG A 360 -13.29 6.07 0.06
N TRP A 361 -12.04 5.68 -0.15
CA TRP A 361 -11.69 4.52 -0.96
C TRP A 361 -11.83 3.21 -0.17
N SER A 362 -12.34 2.19 -0.83
CA SER A 362 -12.41 0.82 -0.32
C SER A 362 -11.81 -0.13 -1.35
N PHE A 363 -11.26 -1.26 -0.91
CA PHE A 363 -10.41 -2.11 -1.75
C PHE A 363 -10.99 -3.51 -1.93
N VAL A 364 -11.19 -3.92 -3.17
CA VAL A 364 -11.78 -5.23 -3.51
C VAL A 364 -10.79 -6.38 -3.37
N ASN A 365 -9.49 -6.15 -3.65
CA ASN A 365 -8.43 -7.16 -3.65
C ASN A 365 -7.47 -7.07 -2.45
N LYS A 366 -7.91 -6.46 -1.33
CA LYS A 366 -7.09 -6.27 -0.12
C LYS A 366 -6.58 -7.54 0.54
N ASP A 367 -7.22 -8.68 0.27
CA ASP A 367 -6.89 -9.98 0.84
C ASP A 367 -6.16 -10.92 -0.14
N GLU A 368 -5.89 -10.46 -1.38
CA GLU A 368 -5.32 -11.26 -2.49
C GLU A 368 -3.94 -11.84 -2.16
N ASN A 369 -3.01 -11.01 -1.69
CA ASN A 369 -1.65 -11.44 -1.37
C ASN A 369 -1.06 -10.62 -0.21
N LEU A 370 0.16 -10.95 0.21
CA LEU A 370 0.82 -10.23 1.30
C LEU A 370 0.95 -8.74 0.97
N LEU A 371 1.39 -8.39 -0.24
CA LEU A 371 1.55 -7.00 -0.67
C LEU A 371 0.24 -6.19 -0.58
N THR A 372 -0.91 -6.72 -1.03
CA THR A 372 -2.20 -6.01 -0.95
C THR A 372 -2.68 -5.84 0.49
N ARG A 373 -2.45 -6.84 1.36
CA ARG A 373 -2.74 -6.74 2.80
C ARG A 373 -1.93 -5.64 3.50
N LEU A 374 -0.65 -5.52 3.16
CA LEU A 374 0.23 -4.50 3.72
C LEU A 374 -0.13 -3.09 3.23
N GLN A 375 -0.49 -2.95 1.95
CA GLN A 375 -1.01 -1.70 1.38
C GLN A 375 -2.31 -1.26 2.07
N ASN A 376 -3.22 -2.20 2.32
CA ASN A 376 -4.50 -1.94 2.97
C ASN A 376 -4.31 -1.30 4.35
N ILE A 377 -3.34 -1.73 5.15
CA ILE A 377 -3.05 -1.11 6.47
C ILE A 377 -2.70 0.38 6.30
N ASN A 378 -1.80 0.71 5.38
CA ASN A 378 -1.36 2.09 5.17
C ASN A 378 -2.52 2.98 4.68
N LEU A 379 -3.28 2.49 3.70
CA LEU A 379 -4.36 3.25 3.07
C LEU A 379 -5.59 3.40 3.97
N CYS A 380 -5.95 2.38 4.75
CA CYS A 380 -7.01 2.51 5.77
C CYS A 380 -6.65 3.59 6.79
N PHE A 381 -5.42 3.63 7.30
CA PHE A 381 -5.00 4.71 8.19
C PHE A 381 -5.08 6.09 7.50
N HIS A 382 -4.62 6.19 6.25
CA HIS A 382 -4.66 7.45 5.52
C HIS A 382 -6.09 7.97 5.32
N PHE A 383 -7.03 7.14 4.87
CA PHE A 383 -8.40 7.57 4.59
C PHE A 383 -9.27 7.66 5.84
N GLU A 384 -9.29 6.64 6.68
CA GLU A 384 -10.21 6.56 7.82
C GLU A 384 -9.76 7.39 9.02
N VAL A 385 -8.45 7.67 9.15
CA VAL A 385 -7.89 8.45 10.26
C VAL A 385 -7.43 9.81 9.77
N GLU A 386 -6.41 9.86 8.90
CA GLU A 386 -5.76 11.12 8.54
C GLU A 386 -6.72 12.08 7.80
N GLN A 387 -7.38 11.64 6.72
CA GLN A 387 -8.28 12.52 5.96
C GLN A 387 -9.53 12.90 6.76
N GLN A 388 -10.09 11.97 7.52
CA GLN A 388 -11.23 12.24 8.39
C GLN A 388 -10.92 13.32 9.43
N VAL A 389 -9.80 13.18 10.15
CA VAL A 389 -9.38 14.14 11.19
C VAL A 389 -9.04 15.50 10.60
N ASN A 390 -8.29 15.52 9.49
CA ASN A 390 -7.93 16.78 8.85
C ASN A 390 -9.16 17.50 8.25
N GLY A 391 -10.10 16.74 7.66
CA GLY A 391 -11.37 17.28 7.17
C GLY A 391 -12.20 17.92 8.28
N MET A 392 -12.30 17.26 9.43
CA MET A 392 -13.11 17.73 10.56
C MET A 392 -12.49 18.90 11.35
N PHE A 393 -11.18 18.86 11.64
CA PHE A 393 -10.55 19.80 12.57
C PHE A 393 -9.61 20.82 11.92
N ILE A 394 -9.09 20.53 10.73
CA ILE A 394 -8.10 21.36 10.04
C ILE A 394 -8.69 22.05 8.81
N ASN A 395 -9.82 21.54 8.30
CA ASN A 395 -10.53 22.06 7.12
C ASN A 395 -9.62 22.07 5.87
N PHE A 396 -8.73 21.09 5.75
CA PHE A 396 -7.95 20.81 4.55
C PHE A 396 -7.47 19.35 4.49
N PHE A 397 -7.69 18.71 3.35
CA PHE A 397 -7.03 17.49 2.93
C PHE A 397 -6.86 17.56 1.40
N GLY A 398 -5.95 16.79 0.83
CA GLY A 398 -5.77 16.74 -0.63
C GLY A 398 -6.92 15.99 -1.30
N PHE A 399 -7.37 16.45 -2.47
CA PHE A 399 -8.24 15.65 -3.32
C PHE A 399 -7.49 14.40 -3.79
N ASN A 400 -8.14 13.25 -3.77
CA ASN A 400 -7.50 11.97 -4.06
C ASN A 400 -7.42 11.65 -5.57
N GLY A 401 -7.91 12.57 -6.41
CA GLY A 401 -7.94 12.40 -7.87
C GLY A 401 -9.17 11.68 -8.39
N THR A 402 -9.99 11.08 -7.52
CA THR A 402 -11.17 10.27 -7.86
C THR A 402 -12.07 10.12 -6.62
N ALA A 403 -13.29 9.60 -6.82
CA ALA A 403 -14.32 9.41 -5.80
C ALA A 403 -14.66 10.72 -5.06
N GLY A 404 -14.66 11.85 -5.77
CA GLY A 404 -15.03 13.14 -5.21
C GLY A 404 -15.90 13.94 -6.17
N VAL A 405 -16.76 14.77 -5.58
CA VAL A 405 -17.65 15.70 -6.26
C VAL A 405 -17.15 17.12 -6.01
N TRP A 406 -16.92 17.85 -7.09
CA TRP A 406 -16.50 19.25 -7.07
C TRP A 406 -17.65 20.15 -7.47
N ARG A 407 -17.78 21.30 -6.80
CA ARG A 407 -18.52 22.44 -7.34
C ARG A 407 -17.74 23.00 -8.52
N ILE A 408 -18.34 23.11 -9.71
CA ILE A 408 -17.64 23.55 -10.92
C ILE A 408 -17.09 24.97 -10.74
N LYS A 409 -17.87 25.87 -10.14
CA LYS A 409 -17.42 27.23 -9.79
C LYS A 409 -16.12 27.23 -8.95
N ALA A 410 -15.97 26.28 -8.03
CA ALA A 410 -14.76 26.18 -7.22
C ALA A 410 -13.53 25.76 -8.05
N LEU A 411 -13.73 24.87 -9.03
CA LEU A 411 -12.69 24.51 -9.99
C LEU A 411 -12.29 25.71 -10.86
N GLU A 412 -13.27 26.44 -11.40
CA GLU A 412 -13.06 27.61 -12.26
C GLU A 412 -12.34 28.74 -11.51
N ASP A 413 -12.82 29.11 -10.31
CA ASP A 413 -12.22 30.15 -9.45
C ASP A 413 -10.77 29.83 -9.06
N SER A 414 -10.43 28.54 -9.05
CA SER A 414 -9.10 28.04 -8.75
C SER A 414 -8.18 28.02 -9.98
N GLY A 415 -8.72 28.24 -11.18
CA GLY A 415 -7.99 28.22 -12.46
C GLY A 415 -8.06 26.89 -13.22
N GLY A 416 -8.98 26.00 -12.84
CA GLY A 416 -9.21 24.71 -13.49
C GLY A 416 -8.07 23.70 -13.31
N TRP A 417 -8.09 22.64 -14.13
CA TRP A 417 -7.05 21.61 -14.16
C TRP A 417 -5.78 22.15 -14.81
N MET A 418 -4.64 22.02 -14.11
CA MET A 418 -3.33 22.47 -14.60
C MET A 418 -2.40 21.28 -14.85
N GLU A 419 -1.65 21.34 -15.94
CA GLU A 419 -0.79 20.25 -16.43
C GLU A 419 0.65 20.37 -15.90
N ARG A 420 0.89 21.23 -14.92
CA ARG A 420 2.24 21.61 -14.43
C ARG A 420 2.89 20.57 -13.52
N THR A 421 2.16 19.53 -13.11
CA THR A 421 2.64 18.48 -12.20
C THR A 421 1.88 17.17 -12.44
N THR A 422 2.46 16.05 -11.99
CA THR A 422 1.87 14.69 -12.07
C THR A 422 0.85 14.38 -10.97
N VAL A 423 0.61 15.36 -10.08
CA VAL A 423 -0.37 15.34 -8.98
C VAL A 423 -1.35 16.50 -9.13
N GLU A 424 -2.06 16.51 -10.26
CA GLU A 424 -3.03 17.56 -10.63
C GLU A 424 -4.16 17.70 -9.61
N ASP A 425 -4.50 16.59 -8.95
CA ASP A 425 -5.50 16.45 -7.90
C ASP A 425 -5.13 17.25 -6.64
N MET A 426 -3.88 17.13 -6.20
CA MET A 426 -3.36 17.87 -5.06
C MET A 426 -3.16 19.34 -5.39
N ASP A 427 -2.75 19.64 -6.63
CA ASP A 427 -2.57 21.01 -7.11
C ASP A 427 -3.87 21.82 -7.07
N ILE A 428 -4.97 21.27 -7.63
CA ILE A 428 -6.27 21.94 -7.59
C ILE A 428 -6.78 22.09 -6.16
N ALA A 429 -6.58 21.09 -5.30
CA ALA A 429 -7.02 21.15 -3.90
C ALA A 429 -6.29 22.26 -3.12
N VAL A 430 -4.96 22.40 -3.30
CA VAL A 430 -4.20 23.49 -2.68
C VAL A 430 -4.68 24.84 -3.20
N ARG A 431 -4.85 25.01 -4.53
CA ARG A 431 -5.31 26.28 -5.11
C ARG A 431 -6.70 26.66 -4.62
N ALA A 432 -7.65 25.73 -4.59
CA ALA A 432 -8.99 25.95 -4.08
C ALA A 432 -8.99 26.32 -2.59
N HIS A 433 -8.16 25.65 -1.77
CA HIS A 433 -8.02 25.99 -0.36
C HIS A 433 -7.45 27.40 -0.15
N LEU A 434 -6.47 27.82 -0.96
CA LEU A 434 -5.92 29.17 -0.92
C LEU A 434 -6.95 30.24 -1.33
N LYS A 435 -7.97 29.86 -2.12
CA LYS A 435 -9.11 30.71 -2.47
C LYS A 435 -10.22 30.73 -1.41
N GLY A 436 -10.08 29.93 -0.34
CA GLY A 436 -11.03 29.90 0.77
C GLY A 436 -12.12 28.84 0.67
N TRP A 437 -12.13 28.03 -0.40
CA TRP A 437 -13.06 26.92 -0.53
C TRP A 437 -12.89 25.89 0.58
N ARG A 438 -14.02 25.36 1.07
CA ARG A 438 -14.05 24.34 2.12
C ARG A 438 -14.26 22.97 1.51
N PHE A 439 -13.70 21.95 2.16
CA PHE A 439 -13.81 20.56 1.74
C PHE A 439 -14.39 19.74 2.88
N ILE A 440 -15.17 18.72 2.56
CA ILE A 440 -15.60 17.72 3.53
C ILE A 440 -15.21 16.32 3.06
N PHE A 441 -14.84 15.48 4.02
CA PHE A 441 -14.51 14.08 3.81
C PHE A 441 -15.60 13.20 4.41
N LEU A 442 -16.25 12.38 3.59
CA LEU A 442 -17.31 11.46 4.00
C LEU A 442 -16.73 10.06 4.17
N ASN A 443 -16.44 9.70 5.42
CA ASN A 443 -15.82 8.41 5.74
C ASN A 443 -16.79 7.23 5.61
N ASP A 444 -18.09 7.49 5.69
CA ASP A 444 -19.17 6.52 5.57
C ASP A 444 -19.57 6.23 4.12
N VAL A 445 -19.22 7.10 3.17
CA VAL A 445 -19.43 6.90 1.74
C VAL A 445 -18.20 6.22 1.16
N GLU A 446 -18.38 5.00 0.66
CA GLU A 446 -17.29 4.19 0.08
C GLU A 446 -17.36 4.22 -1.46
N CYS A 447 -16.20 4.17 -2.09
CA CYS A 447 -16.05 3.87 -3.51
C CYS A 447 -15.02 2.75 -3.65
N GLN A 448 -15.39 1.67 -4.33
CA GLN A 448 -14.53 0.49 -4.46
C GLN A 448 -13.46 0.71 -5.54
N CYS A 449 -12.25 0.19 -5.33
CA CYS A 449 -11.17 0.20 -6.31
C CYS A 449 -10.18 -0.95 -6.10
N GLU A 450 -9.22 -1.09 -7.01
CA GLU A 450 -8.20 -2.13 -6.98
C GLU A 450 -6.85 -1.61 -6.45
N LEU A 451 -6.18 -2.41 -5.62
CA LEU A 451 -4.79 -2.21 -5.22
C LEU A 451 -3.82 -2.79 -6.26
N PRO A 452 -2.64 -2.19 -6.46
CA PRO A 452 -1.55 -2.81 -7.23
C PRO A 452 -1.17 -4.20 -6.68
N GLU A 453 -1.28 -5.23 -7.52
CA GLU A 453 -0.96 -6.62 -7.13
C GLU A 453 0.53 -6.96 -7.21
N SER A 454 1.31 -6.18 -7.98
CA SER A 454 2.75 -6.40 -8.16
C SER A 454 3.58 -5.32 -7.48
N TYR A 455 4.76 -5.71 -6.98
CA TYR A 455 5.67 -4.77 -6.35
C TYR A 455 6.15 -3.69 -7.32
N GLU A 456 6.32 -4.02 -8.61
CA GLU A 456 6.70 -3.02 -9.63
C GLU A 456 5.63 -1.93 -9.79
N ALA A 457 4.36 -2.32 -9.94
CA ALA A 457 3.26 -1.37 -10.08
C ALA A 457 3.10 -0.51 -8.82
N TYR A 458 3.20 -1.12 -7.64
CA TYR A 458 3.17 -0.40 -6.37
C TYR A 458 4.34 0.59 -6.25
N ARG A 459 5.56 0.19 -6.65
CA ARG A 459 6.74 1.06 -6.60
C ARG A 459 6.61 2.27 -7.53
N LYS A 460 6.11 2.07 -8.75
CA LYS A 460 5.82 3.15 -9.71
C LYS A 460 4.78 4.13 -9.13
N GLN A 461 3.69 3.61 -8.56
CA GLN A 461 2.67 4.43 -7.89
C GLN A 461 3.27 5.23 -6.72
N GLN A 462 4.00 4.58 -5.82
CA GLN A 462 4.60 5.22 -4.65
C GLN A 462 5.66 6.25 -5.04
N HIS A 463 6.39 6.02 -6.13
CA HIS A 463 7.32 7.02 -6.66
C HIS A 463 6.57 8.31 -7.03
N ARG A 464 5.52 8.22 -7.87
CA ARG A 464 4.70 9.37 -8.25
C ARG A 464 4.10 10.09 -7.04
N TRP A 465 3.59 9.34 -6.07
CA TRP A 465 2.94 9.89 -4.88
C TRP A 465 3.89 10.58 -3.88
N HIS A 466 5.21 10.45 -4.06
CA HIS A 466 6.20 11.14 -3.22
C HIS A 466 7.02 12.16 -4.01
N SER A 467 7.28 11.94 -5.30
CA SER A 467 7.95 12.93 -6.15
C SER A 467 7.04 14.09 -6.52
N GLY A 468 5.80 13.81 -6.91
CA GLY A 468 4.80 14.81 -7.32
C GLY A 468 4.56 15.87 -6.25
N PRO A 469 4.26 15.51 -4.99
CA PRO A 469 4.03 16.51 -3.94
C PRO A 469 5.25 17.40 -3.64
N MET A 470 6.47 16.90 -3.79
CA MET A 470 7.69 17.72 -3.61
C MET A 470 7.91 18.69 -4.76
N GLN A 471 7.57 18.29 -5.99
CA GLN A 471 7.53 19.19 -7.12
C GLN A 471 6.47 20.27 -6.91
N LEU A 472 5.25 19.86 -6.52
CA LEU A 472 4.14 20.76 -6.24
C LEU A 472 4.45 21.74 -5.11
N PHE A 473 5.12 21.29 -4.05
CA PHE A 473 5.52 22.15 -2.94
C PHE A 473 6.33 23.36 -3.42
N ARG A 474 7.31 23.15 -4.32
CA ARG A 474 8.12 24.24 -4.88
C ARG A 474 7.30 25.21 -5.73
N LEU A 475 6.31 24.69 -6.48
CA LEU A 475 5.42 25.50 -7.32
C LEU A 475 4.46 26.34 -6.49
N CYS A 476 3.89 25.76 -5.42
CA CYS A 476 2.86 26.41 -4.60
C CYS A 476 3.41 27.22 -3.43
N LEU A 477 4.64 26.97 -2.95
CA LEU A 477 5.20 27.66 -1.78
C LEU A 477 5.15 29.19 -1.88
N PRO A 478 5.52 29.83 -3.02
CA PRO A 478 5.41 31.28 -3.14
C PRO A 478 3.97 31.78 -3.01
N ASP A 479 3.01 31.05 -3.57
CA ASP A 479 1.59 31.40 -3.52
C ASP A 479 1.02 31.22 -2.10
N ILE A 480 1.40 30.14 -1.40
CA ILE A 480 1.01 29.90 0.00
C ILE A 480 1.51 31.03 0.90
N ILE A 481 2.75 31.46 0.73
CA ILE A 481 3.35 32.54 1.54
C ILE A 481 2.64 33.87 1.27
N ARG A 482 2.40 34.21 0.00
CA ARG A 482 1.79 35.49 -0.40
C ARG A 482 0.27 35.57 -0.15
N CYS A 483 -0.42 34.44 -0.10
CA CYS A 483 -1.87 34.39 0.05
C CYS A 483 -2.34 35.05 1.36
N LYS A 484 -3.50 35.71 1.35
CA LYS A 484 -4.09 36.39 2.53
C LYS A 484 -5.00 35.46 3.35
N ILE A 485 -4.52 34.26 3.67
CA ILE A 485 -5.18 33.32 4.59
C ILE A 485 -4.56 33.37 5.99
N ALA A 486 -5.32 32.87 6.97
CA ALA A 486 -4.85 32.77 8.35
C ALA A 486 -3.50 32.05 8.48
N PHE A 487 -2.62 32.56 9.35
CA PHE A 487 -1.27 32.02 9.55
C PHE A 487 -1.27 30.52 9.84
N TRP A 488 -2.19 30.04 10.68
CA TRP A 488 -2.31 28.62 11.01
C TRP A 488 -2.63 27.73 9.80
N LYS A 489 -3.43 28.21 8.83
CA LYS A 489 -3.69 27.47 7.59
C LYS A 489 -2.43 27.35 6.72
N LYS A 490 -1.63 28.42 6.65
CA LYS A 490 -0.31 28.39 5.98
C LYS A 490 0.64 27.42 6.68
N ALA A 491 0.73 27.51 8.01
CA ALA A 491 1.58 26.65 8.81
C ALA A 491 1.17 25.18 8.66
N ASN A 492 -0.13 24.87 8.65
CA ASN A 492 -0.63 23.52 8.37
C ASN A 492 -0.19 23.02 6.98
N LEU A 493 -0.39 23.81 5.92
CA LEU A 493 0.01 23.42 4.57
C LEU A 493 1.53 23.19 4.46
N ILE A 494 2.32 24.13 4.94
CA ILE A 494 3.79 24.06 4.82
C ILE A 494 4.33 22.97 5.74
N PHE A 495 4.05 23.02 7.05
CA PHE A 495 4.68 22.15 8.02
C PHE A 495 4.02 20.77 8.10
N LEU A 496 2.70 20.68 8.29
CA LEU A 496 2.05 19.38 8.49
C LEU A 496 1.87 18.62 7.17
N PHE A 497 1.32 19.29 6.15
CA PHE A 497 0.99 18.63 4.89
C PHE A 497 2.22 18.34 4.02
N PHE A 498 3.04 19.35 3.68
CA PHE A 498 4.20 19.16 2.81
C PHE A 498 5.45 18.68 3.55
N LEU A 499 5.94 19.42 4.55
CA LEU A 499 7.22 19.11 5.18
C LEU A 499 7.14 17.83 6.02
N LEU A 500 6.22 17.71 6.96
CA LEU A 500 6.17 16.57 7.87
C LEU A 500 5.86 15.28 7.13
N ARG A 501 4.75 15.24 6.39
CA ARG A 501 4.25 14.00 5.77
C ARG A 501 4.92 13.63 4.45
N LYS A 502 5.35 14.60 3.63
CA LYS A 502 5.91 14.31 2.29
C LYS A 502 7.44 14.42 2.23
N LEU A 503 8.08 15.20 3.09
CA LEU A 503 9.55 15.36 3.15
C LEU A 503 10.19 14.58 4.31
N ILE A 504 9.82 14.93 5.55
CA ILE A 504 10.43 14.43 6.79
C ILE A 504 10.18 12.94 6.95
N LEU A 505 8.95 12.47 6.75
CA LEU A 505 8.59 11.06 6.88
C LEU A 505 9.48 10.13 6.02
N PRO A 506 9.61 10.31 4.70
CA PRO A 506 10.57 9.54 3.91
C PRO A 506 12.03 9.74 4.33
N PHE A 507 12.41 10.97 4.70
CA PHE A 507 13.78 11.32 5.08
C PHE A 507 14.26 10.57 6.31
N TYR A 508 13.56 10.68 7.45
CA TYR A 508 14.01 10.00 8.67
C TYR A 508 13.82 8.49 8.56
N SER A 509 12.75 8.00 7.91
CA SER A 509 12.49 6.56 7.85
C SER A 509 13.62 5.82 7.11
N PHE A 510 14.11 6.42 6.02
CA PHE A 510 15.24 5.87 5.29
C PHE A 510 16.55 6.07 6.07
N THR A 511 16.85 7.31 6.49
CA THR A 511 18.14 7.63 7.11
C THR A 511 18.33 6.91 8.44
N LEU A 512 17.29 6.83 9.29
CA LEU A 512 17.36 6.20 10.60
C LEU A 512 17.48 4.68 10.50
N PHE A 513 16.55 4.02 9.79
CA PHE A 513 16.46 2.55 9.80
C PHE A 513 17.36 1.87 8.77
N CYS A 514 17.64 2.51 7.62
CA CYS A 514 18.46 1.89 6.56
C CYS A 514 19.93 2.32 6.59
N ILE A 515 20.27 3.45 7.23
CA ILE A 515 21.63 4.01 7.24
C ILE A 515 22.21 4.09 8.65
N ILE A 516 21.61 4.86 9.56
CA ILE A 516 22.12 5.07 10.92
C ILE A 516 22.14 3.75 11.70
N LEU A 517 21.03 3.01 11.74
CA LEU A 517 20.96 1.77 12.51
C LEU A 517 22.06 0.76 12.15
N PRO A 518 22.30 0.36 10.88
CA PRO A 518 23.43 -0.50 10.56
C PRO A 518 24.78 0.17 10.86
N LEU A 519 24.94 1.48 10.63
CA LEU A 519 26.18 2.20 10.95
C LEU A 519 26.55 2.16 12.44
N THR A 520 25.57 2.31 13.34
CA THR A 520 25.81 2.24 14.80
C THR A 520 26.33 0.87 15.24
N MET A 521 26.07 -0.20 14.46
CA MET A 521 26.69 -1.50 14.74
C MET A 521 28.20 -1.45 14.50
N PHE A 522 28.66 -0.72 13.47
CA PHE A 522 30.09 -0.50 13.14
C PHE A 522 30.74 0.64 13.93
N VAL A 523 29.92 1.53 14.49
CA VAL A 523 30.34 2.68 15.29
C VAL A 523 29.64 2.65 16.67
N PRO A 524 29.96 1.70 17.57
CA PRO A 524 29.38 1.60 18.91
C PRO A 524 29.46 2.85 19.80
N GLU A 525 30.31 3.83 19.51
CA GLU A 525 30.32 5.11 20.24
C GLU A 525 29.14 6.01 19.88
N ALA A 526 28.48 5.75 18.74
CA ALA A 526 27.21 6.37 18.40
C ALA A 526 26.08 5.40 18.81
N GLU A 527 25.29 5.81 19.79
CA GLU A 527 24.25 4.98 20.37
C GLU A 527 22.87 5.39 19.87
N LEU A 528 22.07 4.38 19.49
CA LEU A 528 20.66 4.54 19.20
C LEU A 528 19.85 3.82 20.28
N PRO A 529 18.97 4.51 21.03
CA PRO A 529 18.22 3.88 22.10
C PRO A 529 17.25 2.80 21.61
N ASP A 530 17.11 1.71 22.37
CA ASP A 530 16.21 0.59 22.05
C ASP A 530 14.74 1.03 21.84
N TRP A 531 14.30 2.06 22.57
CA TRP A 531 12.93 2.57 22.45
C TRP A 531 12.65 3.24 21.10
N VAL A 532 13.68 3.83 20.47
CA VAL A 532 13.58 4.41 19.12
C VAL A 532 13.45 3.29 18.09
N VAL A 533 14.20 2.21 18.27
CA VAL A 533 14.28 1.13 17.29
C VAL A 533 13.09 0.17 17.39
N CYS A 534 12.59 -0.08 18.61
CA CYS A 534 11.58 -1.11 18.85
C CYS A 534 10.25 -0.54 19.34
N TYR A 535 10.23 0.21 20.44
CA TYR A 535 8.97 0.53 21.12
C TYR A 535 8.11 1.54 20.37
N ILE A 536 8.68 2.66 19.92
CA ILE A 536 7.92 3.66 19.16
C ILE A 536 7.45 3.09 17.82
N PRO A 537 8.30 2.45 17.00
CA PRO A 537 7.83 1.85 15.74
C PRO A 537 6.74 0.81 15.96
N ALA A 538 6.85 -0.05 16.97
CA ALA A 538 5.80 -1.01 17.31
C ALA A 538 4.49 -0.33 17.70
N LEU A 539 4.56 0.73 18.52
CA LEU A 539 3.38 1.54 18.88
C LEU A 539 2.75 2.20 17.64
N MET A 540 3.56 2.79 16.76
CA MET A 540 3.06 3.43 15.53
C MET A 540 2.43 2.41 14.58
N SER A 541 3.02 1.22 14.43
CA SER A 541 2.42 0.13 13.64
C SER A 541 1.11 -0.37 14.25
N PHE A 542 1.01 -0.40 15.58
CA PHE A 542 -0.24 -0.73 16.26
C PHE A 542 -1.32 0.31 15.97
N LEU A 543 -1.00 1.60 16.09
CA LEU A 543 -1.92 2.70 15.76
C LEU A 543 -2.40 2.64 14.30
N ASN A 544 -1.51 2.34 13.35
CA ASN A 544 -1.87 2.23 11.93
C ASN A 544 -2.83 1.08 11.62
N ILE A 545 -2.84 0.02 12.45
CA ILE A 545 -3.69 -1.16 12.25
C ILE A 545 -5.08 -0.97 12.86
N LEU A 546 -5.28 -0.01 13.78
CA LEU A 546 -6.57 0.19 14.45
C LEU A 546 -7.77 0.28 13.49
N PRO A 547 -7.70 0.96 12.32
CA PRO A 547 -8.81 1.00 11.36
C PRO A 547 -9.07 -0.36 10.66
N SER A 548 -8.06 -1.24 10.62
CA SER A 548 -8.14 -2.55 9.96
C SER A 548 -7.74 -3.68 10.93
N PRO A 549 -8.57 -3.99 11.94
CA PRO A 549 -8.22 -4.94 13.00
C PRO A 549 -7.99 -6.37 12.48
N ARG A 550 -8.60 -6.73 11.35
CA ARG A 550 -8.37 -8.03 10.67
C ARG A 550 -6.91 -8.19 10.21
N SER A 551 -6.18 -7.09 10.02
CA SER A 551 -4.79 -7.10 9.60
C SER A 551 -3.79 -7.20 10.76
N PHE A 552 -4.25 -7.37 12.00
CA PHE A 552 -3.39 -7.50 13.18
C PHE A 552 -2.27 -8.56 13.05
N PRO A 553 -2.50 -9.77 12.48
CA PRO A 553 -1.44 -10.76 12.27
C PRO A 553 -0.28 -10.27 11.40
N PHE A 554 -0.49 -9.21 10.61
CA PHE A 554 0.48 -8.65 9.66
C PHE A 554 1.24 -7.44 10.21
N ILE A 555 1.16 -7.12 11.51
CA ILE A 555 1.83 -5.95 12.11
C ILE A 555 3.35 -5.95 11.93
N ILE A 556 4.00 -7.08 12.19
CA ILE A 556 5.46 -7.21 12.03
C ILE A 556 5.83 -7.15 10.54
N PRO A 557 5.21 -7.94 9.63
CA PRO A 557 5.42 -7.79 8.19
C PRO A 557 5.23 -6.36 7.68
N TYR A 558 4.20 -5.66 8.17
CA TYR A 558 3.91 -4.27 7.82
C TYR A 558 5.04 -3.32 8.24
N LEU A 559 5.49 -3.39 9.49
CA LEU A 559 6.60 -2.57 9.99
C LEU A 559 7.86 -2.74 9.12
N LEU A 560 8.23 -3.99 8.83
CA LEU A 560 9.41 -4.31 8.03
C LEU A 560 9.26 -3.86 6.57
N PHE A 561 8.06 -4.00 6.01
CA PHE A 561 7.75 -3.60 4.64
C PHE A 561 7.75 -2.08 4.47
N GLU A 562 7.18 -1.32 5.41
CA GLU A 562 7.23 0.15 5.38
C GLU A 562 8.67 0.67 5.42
N ASN A 563 9.53 0.06 6.24
CA ASN A 563 10.95 0.36 6.26
C ASN A 563 11.63 0.01 4.93
N THR A 564 11.24 -1.09 4.28
CA THR A 564 11.75 -1.45 2.94
C THR A 564 11.33 -0.43 1.88
N MET A 565 10.07 0.01 1.93
CA MET A 565 9.52 1.02 1.05
C MET A 565 10.12 2.42 1.26
N SER A 566 10.78 2.66 2.39
CA SER A 566 11.41 3.95 2.69
C SER A 566 12.48 4.33 1.66
N VAL A 567 13.16 3.34 1.04
CA VAL A 567 14.13 3.57 -0.06
C VAL A 567 13.45 4.16 -1.30
N THR A 568 12.33 3.58 -1.72
CA THR A 568 11.56 4.08 -2.87
C THR A 568 11.02 5.48 -2.57
N LYS A 569 10.43 5.67 -1.39
CA LYS A 569 9.83 6.94 -0.95
C LYS A 569 10.89 8.04 -0.83
N PHE A 570 12.05 7.74 -0.27
CA PHE A 570 13.17 8.68 -0.13
C PHE A 570 13.70 9.12 -1.49
N ASN A 571 13.99 8.17 -2.39
CA ASN A 571 14.51 8.50 -3.72
C ASN A 571 13.49 9.32 -4.52
N ALA A 572 12.20 8.99 -4.43
CA ALA A 572 11.13 9.75 -5.05
C ALA A 572 11.02 11.19 -4.51
N MET A 573 11.06 11.33 -3.18
CA MET A 573 11.05 12.63 -2.49
C MET A 573 12.23 13.51 -2.94
N VAL A 574 13.45 12.97 -2.95
CA VAL A 574 14.65 13.68 -3.42
C VAL A 574 14.52 14.06 -4.91
N SER A 575 14.03 13.13 -5.73
CA SER A 575 13.82 13.36 -7.17
C SER A 575 12.86 14.52 -7.43
N GLY A 576 11.70 14.55 -6.75
CA GLY A 576 10.72 15.63 -6.87
C GLY A 576 11.22 16.98 -6.36
N LEU A 577 12.00 16.97 -5.27
CA LEU A 577 12.56 18.18 -4.67
C LEU A 577 13.62 18.83 -5.56
N PHE A 578 14.50 18.04 -6.16
CA PHE A 578 15.62 18.52 -6.99
C PHE A 578 15.40 18.41 -8.50
N GLN A 579 14.22 17.99 -8.96
CA GLN A 579 13.89 17.78 -10.38
C GLN A 579 14.84 16.79 -11.09
N LEU A 580 15.20 15.70 -10.41
CA LEU A 580 16.01 14.65 -11.03
C LEU A 580 15.13 13.84 -11.99
N GLY A 581 15.75 13.28 -13.05
CA GLY A 581 15.04 12.65 -14.18
C GLY A 581 13.97 11.64 -13.77
N GLY A 582 12.84 11.65 -14.49
CA GLY A 582 11.64 10.83 -14.22
C GLY A 582 10.57 11.50 -13.34
N ALA A 583 10.87 12.62 -12.67
CA ALA A 583 9.88 13.31 -11.82
C ALA A 583 8.65 13.86 -12.57
N TYR A 584 8.81 14.13 -13.87
CA TYR A 584 7.74 14.61 -14.77
C TYR A 584 7.13 13.51 -15.63
N GLU A 585 7.70 12.29 -15.60
CA GLU A 585 7.28 11.21 -16.48
C GLU A 585 6.11 10.46 -15.84
N TRP A 586 4.96 10.49 -16.52
CA TRP A 586 3.80 9.74 -16.09
C TRP A 586 3.81 8.36 -16.73
N VAL A 587 3.88 7.33 -15.89
CA VAL A 587 3.78 5.92 -16.31
C VAL A 587 2.49 5.32 -15.72
N VAL A 588 1.64 4.78 -16.61
CA VAL A 588 0.38 4.12 -16.22
C VAL A 588 0.67 3.01 -15.22
N THR A 589 -0.03 3.01 -14.08
CA THR A 589 0.01 1.89 -13.14
C THR A 589 -0.99 0.84 -13.60
N LYS A 590 -0.53 -0.26 -14.21
CA LYS A 590 -1.42 -1.34 -14.66
C LYS A 590 -2.03 -2.08 -13.48
N LYS A 591 -3.36 -2.21 -13.47
CA LYS A 591 -4.14 -3.04 -12.53
C LYS A 591 -4.74 -4.26 -13.26
N SER A 592 -5.30 -5.21 -12.51
CA SER A 592 -5.67 -6.53 -13.03
C SER A 592 -7.05 -6.57 -13.71
N GLY A 593 -7.92 -5.59 -13.46
CA GLY A 593 -9.19 -5.40 -14.18
C GLY A 593 -10.29 -6.38 -13.78
N ARG A 594 -10.21 -6.97 -12.58
CA ARG A 594 -11.13 -8.02 -12.09
C ARG A 594 -12.46 -7.51 -11.58
N SER A 595 -12.54 -6.22 -11.25
CA SER A 595 -13.72 -5.60 -10.63
C SER A 595 -15.02 -5.73 -11.47
N SER A 596 -14.98 -6.16 -12.74
CA SER A 596 -16.17 -6.34 -13.58
C SER A 596 -16.78 -7.74 -13.63
N GLU A 597 -16.04 -8.82 -13.31
CA GLU A 597 -16.52 -10.20 -13.55
C GLU A 597 -17.22 -10.84 -12.34
N GLY A 598 -16.87 -10.44 -11.11
CA GLY A 598 -17.39 -11.08 -9.89
C GLY A 598 -18.73 -10.51 -9.38
N ASP A 599 -18.94 -9.20 -9.50
CA ASP A 599 -20.03 -8.51 -8.78
C ASP A 599 -21.28 -8.23 -9.61
N LEU A 600 -21.23 -8.40 -10.94
CA LEU A 600 -22.45 -8.42 -11.78
C LEU A 600 -23.41 -9.55 -11.38
N VAL A 601 -22.92 -10.60 -10.72
CA VAL A 601 -23.75 -11.71 -10.22
C VAL A 601 -24.40 -11.38 -8.87
N VAL A 602 -23.83 -10.46 -8.08
CA VAL A 602 -24.34 -10.09 -6.75
C VAL A 602 -25.36 -8.94 -6.83
N LEU A 603 -25.28 -8.10 -7.87
CA LEU A 603 -26.15 -6.92 -8.05
C LEU A 603 -27.42 -7.18 -8.86
N ALA A 604 -27.66 -8.40 -9.37
CA ALA A 604 -28.89 -8.74 -10.06
C ALA A 604 -29.99 -9.13 -9.06
N PRO A 605 -31.14 -8.44 -9.01
CA PRO A 605 -32.24 -8.86 -8.14
C PRO A 605 -32.84 -10.18 -8.63
N ASN A 606 -32.96 -11.14 -7.70
CA ASN A 606 -33.60 -12.44 -7.88
C ASN A 606 -34.96 -12.32 -8.59
N LYS A 607 -35.06 -12.84 -9.82
CA LYS A 607 -36.34 -13.21 -10.42
C LYS A 607 -36.54 -14.70 -10.29
N GLU A 608 -37.18 -15.10 -9.19
CA GLU A 608 -37.84 -16.40 -9.13
C GLU A 608 -39.15 -16.38 -9.92
N HIS A 609 -39.43 -17.53 -10.55
CA HIS A 609 -40.70 -18.01 -11.08
C HIS A 609 -41.26 -17.42 -12.39
N ARG A 610 -40.99 -18.15 -13.49
CA ARG A 610 -42.08 -18.71 -14.32
C ARG A 610 -41.63 -19.96 -15.07
N LYS A 611 -42.09 -21.13 -14.61
CA LYS A 611 -42.11 -22.39 -15.37
C LYS A 611 -43.38 -22.42 -16.22
N GLN A 612 -43.25 -22.68 -17.52
CA GLN A 612 -44.12 -23.55 -18.35
C GLN A 612 -43.61 -23.53 -19.79
N GLN A 613 -43.04 -24.66 -20.23
CA GLN A 613 -43.61 -25.58 -21.24
C GLN A 613 -43.61 -25.03 -22.67
N GLN A 614 -42.71 -25.54 -23.52
CA GLN A 614 -43.09 -26.32 -24.72
C GLN A 614 -41.88 -26.98 -25.40
N GLN A 615 -42.16 -28.16 -25.96
CA GLN A 615 -41.27 -29.16 -26.54
C GLN A 615 -41.01 -28.89 -28.05
N PRO A 616 -40.14 -29.69 -28.71
CA PRO A 616 -39.34 -29.29 -29.88
C PRO A 616 -39.96 -29.68 -31.23
N VAL A 617 -39.57 -28.98 -32.29
CA VAL A 617 -39.65 -29.51 -33.67
C VAL A 617 -38.39 -29.12 -34.44
N ALA A 618 -37.79 -30.13 -35.05
CA ALA A 618 -36.63 -30.08 -35.94
C ALA A 618 -37.06 -30.01 -37.42
N ALA A 619 -36.23 -29.37 -38.24
CA ALA A 619 -35.88 -29.70 -39.65
C ALA A 619 -35.36 -28.40 -40.32
N ALA A 620 -34.06 -28.31 -40.62
CA ALA A 620 -33.45 -28.49 -41.96
C ALA A 620 -33.64 -27.21 -42.84
N GLU A 621 -32.65 -26.59 -43.47
CA GLU A 621 -31.47 -27.15 -44.12
C GLU A 621 -30.43 -26.05 -44.46
N ALA A 622 -29.16 -26.38 -44.22
CA ALA A 622 -27.92 -26.03 -44.95
C ALA A 622 -27.68 -24.62 -45.55
N LYS A 623 -26.66 -23.92 -44.99
CA LYS A 623 -25.53 -23.40 -45.77
C LYS A 623 -24.24 -23.33 -44.92
N LYS A 624 -23.14 -23.71 -45.57
CA LYS A 624 -21.80 -24.05 -45.05
C LYS A 624 -21.23 -23.09 -43.98
N PRO A 625 -20.47 -23.61 -42.98
CA PRO A 625 -19.71 -22.78 -42.05
C PRO A 625 -18.47 -22.18 -42.73
N PRO A 626 -18.14 -20.89 -42.50
CA PRO A 626 -16.80 -20.40 -42.77
C PRO A 626 -15.81 -21.02 -41.76
N ALA A 627 -14.56 -21.14 -42.22
CA ALA A 627 -13.43 -21.80 -41.57
C ALA A 627 -13.26 -21.44 -40.08
N PRO A 628 -12.70 -22.36 -39.25
CA PRO A 628 -12.44 -22.06 -37.85
C PRO A 628 -11.46 -20.90 -37.78
N VAL A 629 -11.95 -19.74 -37.36
CA VAL A 629 -11.10 -18.67 -36.83
C VAL A 629 -10.36 -19.30 -35.66
N GLU A 630 -9.07 -19.57 -35.86
CA GLU A 630 -8.16 -19.92 -34.78
C GLU A 630 -8.36 -18.89 -33.68
N LYS A 631 -9.00 -19.31 -32.59
CA LYS A 631 -8.95 -18.60 -31.32
C LYS A 631 -7.47 -18.56 -30.98
N LYS A 632 -6.79 -17.48 -31.37
CA LYS A 632 -5.50 -17.11 -30.80
C LYS A 632 -5.73 -17.08 -29.30
N LYS A 633 -5.31 -18.15 -28.63
CA LYS A 633 -5.16 -18.19 -27.18
C LYS A 633 -4.48 -16.88 -26.83
N LYS A 634 -5.16 -16.00 -26.09
CA LYS A 634 -4.51 -14.85 -25.45
C LYS A 634 -3.27 -15.43 -24.78
N GLN A 635 -2.09 -15.15 -25.33
CA GLN A 635 -0.85 -15.45 -24.66
C GLN A 635 -0.94 -14.67 -23.35
N GLN A 636 -1.24 -15.36 -22.24
CA GLN A 636 -0.91 -14.85 -20.93
C GLN A 636 0.59 -14.54 -21.00
N LYS A 637 0.94 -13.25 -21.09
CA LYS A 637 2.33 -12.82 -20.92
C LYS A 637 2.77 -13.44 -19.59
N GLN A 638 3.70 -14.39 -19.63
CA GLN A 638 4.28 -14.97 -18.42
C GLN A 638 4.74 -13.79 -17.55
N LYS A 639 4.25 -13.70 -16.31
CA LYS A 639 4.77 -12.76 -15.30
C LYS A 639 6.24 -13.15 -15.10
N TYR A 640 7.16 -12.42 -15.74
CA TYR A 640 8.59 -12.56 -15.49
C TYR A 640 8.90 -11.90 -14.17
N ASN A 641 9.55 -12.66 -13.30
CA ASN A 641 9.89 -12.20 -11.98
C ASN A 641 11.21 -11.43 -12.01
N ARG A 642 11.22 -10.25 -11.38
CA ARG A 642 12.31 -9.26 -11.50
C ARG A 642 13.26 -9.30 -10.30
N ILE A 643 14.51 -8.93 -10.51
CA ILE A 643 15.50 -8.75 -9.44
C ILE A 643 15.76 -7.27 -9.20
N TYR A 644 15.57 -6.81 -7.96
CA TYR A 644 15.76 -5.42 -7.56
C TYR A 644 17.10 -5.23 -6.82
N LYS A 645 18.08 -4.65 -7.52
CA LYS A 645 19.48 -4.61 -7.08
C LYS A 645 19.72 -3.73 -5.85
N LYS A 646 18.95 -2.65 -5.70
CA LYS A 646 19.10 -1.69 -4.58
C LYS A 646 18.66 -2.34 -3.27
N GLU A 647 17.50 -2.98 -3.28
CA GLU A 647 16.92 -3.70 -2.16
C GLU A 647 17.79 -4.89 -1.74
N LEU A 648 18.35 -5.64 -2.71
CA LEU A 648 19.31 -6.71 -2.43
C LEU A 648 20.61 -6.22 -1.78
N ALA A 649 21.17 -5.10 -2.25
CA ALA A 649 22.39 -4.55 -1.66
C ALA A 649 22.17 -4.11 -0.20
N LEU A 650 21.02 -3.48 0.09
CA LEU A 650 20.64 -3.12 1.46
C LEU A 650 20.32 -4.35 2.31
N SER A 651 19.72 -5.40 1.74
CA SER A 651 19.56 -6.68 2.44
C SER A 651 20.90 -7.23 2.93
N LEU A 652 21.90 -7.31 2.05
CA LEU A 652 23.23 -7.80 2.41
C LEU A 652 23.89 -6.92 3.48
N LEU A 653 23.71 -5.60 3.40
CA LEU A 653 24.24 -4.66 4.39
C LEU A 653 23.63 -4.92 5.78
N LEU A 654 22.30 -5.00 5.84
CA LEU A 654 21.57 -5.21 7.09
C LEU A 654 21.87 -6.58 7.70
N LEU A 655 22.00 -7.62 6.88
CA LEU A 655 22.39 -8.96 7.33
C LEU A 655 23.84 -8.99 7.84
N THR A 656 24.74 -8.23 7.23
CA THR A 656 26.13 -8.06 7.70
C THR A 656 26.14 -7.33 9.06
N ALA A 657 25.33 -6.28 9.19
CA ALA A 657 25.17 -5.57 10.46
C ALA A 657 24.54 -6.45 11.54
N ALA A 658 23.58 -7.31 11.19
CA ALA A 658 23.00 -8.30 12.10
C ALA A 658 24.06 -9.30 12.59
N ALA A 659 24.86 -9.86 11.67
CA ALA A 659 25.96 -10.77 12.05
C ALA A 659 26.94 -10.11 13.03
N ARG A 660 27.27 -8.83 12.81
CA ARG A 660 28.08 -8.04 13.73
C ARG A 660 27.40 -7.82 15.10
N SER A 661 26.12 -7.45 15.10
CA SER A 661 25.32 -7.27 16.33
C SER A 661 25.27 -8.54 17.18
N LEU A 662 25.25 -9.72 16.53
CA LEU A 662 25.30 -11.01 17.21
C LEU A 662 26.63 -11.23 17.95
N LEU A 663 27.74 -10.79 17.34
CA LEU A 663 29.07 -10.87 17.93
C LEU A 663 29.27 -9.87 19.09
N SER A 664 28.62 -8.71 19.04
CA SER A 664 28.73 -7.65 20.06
C SER A 664 27.79 -7.81 21.27
N LYS A 665 26.98 -8.88 21.32
CA LYS A 665 25.96 -9.15 22.37
C LYS A 665 24.86 -8.08 22.50
N GLN A 666 24.63 -7.24 21.48
CA GLN A 666 23.47 -6.35 21.43
C GLN A 666 22.24 -7.13 20.94
N GLY A 667 21.53 -7.76 21.88
CA GLY A 667 20.52 -8.78 21.57
C GLY A 667 19.31 -8.27 20.78
N MET A 668 18.77 -7.09 21.09
CA MET A 668 17.53 -6.59 20.46
C MET A 668 17.76 -6.06 19.04
N HIS A 669 18.85 -5.33 18.81
CA HIS A 669 19.25 -4.83 17.49
C HIS A 669 19.49 -5.97 16.48
N PHE A 670 20.02 -7.10 16.94
CA PHE A 670 20.21 -8.30 16.12
C PHE A 670 18.91 -8.76 15.46
N TYR A 671 17.85 -8.95 16.24
CA TYR A 671 16.59 -9.45 15.71
C TYR A 671 15.97 -8.48 14.71
N PHE A 672 15.96 -7.19 15.03
CA PHE A 672 15.44 -6.18 14.12
C PHE A 672 16.22 -6.16 12.80
N LEU A 673 17.55 -6.09 12.85
CA LEU A 673 18.41 -6.08 11.65
C LEU A 673 18.28 -7.37 10.82
N LEU A 674 18.16 -8.52 11.48
CA LEU A 674 17.96 -9.80 10.82
C LEU A 674 16.63 -9.82 10.05
N PHE A 675 15.51 -9.54 10.73
CA PHE A 675 14.20 -9.56 10.09
C PHE A 675 14.05 -8.47 9.03
N GLN A 676 14.64 -7.29 9.25
CA GLN A 676 14.67 -6.22 8.25
C GLN A 676 15.50 -6.64 7.03
N GLY A 677 16.68 -7.24 7.23
CA GLY A 677 17.52 -7.76 6.15
C GLY A 677 16.81 -8.85 5.32
N VAL A 678 16.07 -9.75 5.98
CA VAL A 678 15.24 -10.76 5.31
C VAL A 678 14.07 -10.12 4.53
N SER A 679 13.43 -9.10 5.07
CA SER A 679 12.36 -8.37 4.37
C SER A 679 12.86 -7.73 3.08
N PHE A 680 14.00 -7.04 3.13
CA PHE A 680 14.68 -6.49 1.95
C PHE A 680 15.09 -7.58 0.94
N LEU A 681 15.48 -8.78 1.41
CA LEU A 681 15.78 -9.92 0.55
C LEU A 681 14.54 -10.39 -0.20
N MET A 682 13.41 -10.56 0.49
CA MET A 682 12.16 -11.01 -0.09
C MET A 682 11.64 -10.04 -1.14
N VAL A 683 11.70 -8.74 -0.85
CA VAL A 683 11.33 -7.69 -1.81
C VAL A 683 12.31 -7.64 -2.98
N GLY A 684 13.62 -7.74 -2.72
CA GLY A 684 14.67 -7.76 -3.74
C GLY A 684 14.56 -8.91 -4.73
N LEU A 685 13.98 -10.03 -4.30
CA LEU A 685 13.71 -11.23 -5.12
C LEU A 685 12.27 -11.29 -5.71
N ASP A 686 11.47 -10.23 -5.49
CA ASP A 686 10.08 -10.12 -5.97
C ASP A 686 9.19 -11.27 -5.51
N LEU A 687 9.27 -11.62 -4.21
CA LEU A 687 8.48 -12.69 -3.59
C LEU A 687 7.21 -12.20 -2.88
N ILE A 688 7.06 -10.88 -2.71
CA ILE A 688 5.97 -10.30 -1.88
C ILE A 688 4.61 -10.26 -2.59
N GLY A 689 4.61 -10.20 -3.93
CA GLY A 689 3.40 -10.20 -4.75
C GLY A 689 2.97 -11.61 -5.21
N GLU A 690 3.62 -12.67 -4.72
CA GLU A 690 3.19 -14.05 -4.98
C GLU A 690 2.00 -14.41 -4.10
N ASP A 691 1.02 -15.11 -4.69
CA ASP A 691 -0.13 -15.63 -3.96
C ASP A 691 0.37 -16.59 -2.87
N VAL A 692 0.11 -16.25 -1.61
CA VAL A 692 0.19 -17.21 -0.52
C VAL A 692 -1.07 -18.06 -0.62
N LYS A 693 -1.04 -19.09 -1.48
CA LYS A 693 -2.11 -20.09 -1.59
C LYS A 693 -2.22 -20.93 -0.34
#